data_AF-A0A3M9XTF3-F1
#
_entry.id   AF-A0A3M9XTF3-F1
#
_cell.length_a   1.000
_cell.length_b   1.000
_cell.length_c   1.000
_cell.angle_alpha   90.00
_cell.angle_beta   90.00
_cell.angle_gamma   90.00
#
_symmetry.space_group_name_H-M   'P 1'
#
loop_
_entity.id
_entity.type
_entity.pdbx_description
1 polymer ?
#
loop_
_entity_poly.entity_id
_entity_poly.type
_entity_poly.pdbx_seq_one_letter_code
_entity_poly.pdbx_strand_id
1 'polypeptide(L)'
;MIEPDLTQLNAPVPPPDGDAKRMALAAAMAAFEKGAAEAQGSAAPQRLSHASSPMEGKRKMRQTLHFNRALAASIAALMIGAPAAFMLSRNYAPGGGSISNLSRGPTSPPAEVAVAPRMEAPAAVQPAPAPSAPVAREERAKTAGALGGRAHGVAAPPPRLAGSVRKDAEQRLSRSIPPAKPVAAIGAEGARPSPPIDTNVAPESEFRDRFESKETNPVKSATAEPVSTFSIDVDAASYAFARRALNAGRLPPKDSVRVEEFVNYFPYDYPKPESAQTPFKPTITVTPSPWSAGNRLVHVAIQGYALQSAERPRANLVFLIDVSGSMSPQDRLPLVKNALRMLVDELKPEDTVAVVTYASGSGVALEPTKVADKAKILATIDALGAGGSTAGAQGIQDAYRLAESNFDKTAVNRVILATDGDFNVGVADQSELKGLIERKREKGVFLSILGVGQGNYNDALMQALAQNGNGAAVYVDNLNEARKALVEEASSTLFPIAKDVKIQVEWNPARVSEYRLIGYETRALRREDFNNDKVDAGDVGSGHRVTAIYEITPAGSEKNLIDDLRYGQNTPAAAQAKSELGFLKLRYKLPKEEASRLIEQPIADQQGVESLTRAPQDVRFSIAVAAFAQLLKGAPYLGDYSYDDVIALAQSAKGDDPFGYRAEFVNLARLAKSARP
;
A
#
# COMPACT_ATOMS: atom_id res chain seq x y z
N MET A 1 -40.46 -52.11 -20.21
CA MET A 1 -41.21 -52.05 -18.95
C MET A 1 -40.45 -52.84 -17.91
N ILE A 2 -39.83 -52.14 -16.96
CA ILE A 2 -39.77 -52.33 -15.50
C ILE A 2 -39.00 -51.07 -15.05
N GLU A 3 -39.71 -50.13 -14.41
CA GLU A 3 -39.09 -48.94 -13.80
C GLU A 3 -38.36 -49.36 -12.51
N PRO A 4 -37.18 -48.80 -12.20
CA PRO A 4 -36.58 -49.00 -10.89
C PRO A 4 -37.29 -48.14 -9.84
N ASP A 5 -37.70 -48.80 -8.76
CA ASP A 5 -38.38 -48.23 -7.60
C ASP A 5 -37.48 -47.22 -6.86
N LEU A 6 -37.88 -45.94 -6.88
CA LEU A 6 -37.16 -44.81 -6.27
C LEU A 6 -37.44 -44.64 -4.77
N THR A 7 -38.15 -45.57 -4.11
CA THR A 7 -38.48 -45.44 -2.68
C THR A 7 -37.32 -45.73 -1.72
N GLN A 8 -36.14 -46.19 -2.19
CA GLN A 8 -34.99 -46.48 -1.32
C GLN A 8 -34.04 -45.30 -1.05
N LEU A 9 -34.27 -44.11 -1.63
CA LEU A 9 -33.38 -42.94 -1.44
C LEU A 9 -33.62 -42.15 -0.14
N ASN A 10 -34.56 -42.57 0.72
CA ASN A 10 -34.92 -41.88 1.97
C ASN A 10 -34.56 -42.67 3.25
N ALA A 11 -33.62 -43.62 3.21
CA ALA A 11 -33.13 -44.25 4.43
C ALA A 11 -32.15 -43.30 5.16
N PRO A 12 -32.29 -43.08 6.49
CA PRO A 12 -31.35 -42.25 7.25
C PRO A 12 -29.94 -42.87 7.23
N VAL A 13 -28.93 -42.03 7.00
CA VAL A 13 -27.51 -42.42 7.04
C VAL A 13 -27.21 -43.01 8.42
N PRO A 14 -26.72 -44.26 8.53
CA PRO A 14 -26.41 -44.85 9.82
C PRO A 14 -25.31 -44.02 10.52
N PRO A 15 -25.40 -43.81 11.84
CA PRO A 15 -24.39 -43.08 12.58
C PRO A 15 -23.01 -43.77 12.44
N PRO A 16 -21.91 -43.01 12.52
CA PRO A 16 -20.58 -43.52 12.25
C PRO A 16 -20.26 -44.70 13.19
N ASP A 17 -20.01 -45.85 12.59
CA ASP A 17 -19.61 -47.06 13.30
C ASP A 17 -18.29 -46.82 14.03
N GLY A 18 -18.33 -46.90 15.36
CA GLY A 18 -17.16 -46.71 16.21
C GLY A 18 -16.04 -47.70 15.89
N ASP A 19 -16.39 -48.88 15.36
CA ASP A 19 -15.42 -49.87 14.91
C ASP A 19 -14.71 -49.46 13.61
N ALA A 20 -15.44 -48.89 12.64
CA ALA A 20 -14.83 -48.36 11.43
C ALA A 20 -13.84 -47.22 11.74
N LYS A 21 -14.16 -46.36 12.72
CA LYS A 21 -13.25 -45.29 13.17
C LYS A 21 -12.01 -45.85 13.86
N ARG A 22 -12.13 -46.88 14.68
CA ARG A 22 -11.00 -47.57 15.33
C ARG A 22 -10.10 -48.24 14.30
N MET A 23 -10.67 -48.92 13.31
CA MET A 23 -9.91 -49.58 12.24
C MET A 23 -9.17 -48.57 11.36
N ALA A 24 -9.82 -47.45 11.01
CA ALA A 24 -9.17 -46.38 10.23
C ALA A 24 -8.01 -45.73 11.01
N LEU A 25 -8.19 -45.50 12.32
CA LEU A 25 -7.12 -44.96 13.17
C LEU A 25 -5.95 -45.94 13.32
N ALA A 26 -6.23 -47.23 13.51
CA ALA A 26 -5.21 -48.27 13.59
C ALA A 26 -4.43 -48.39 12.27
N ALA A 27 -5.11 -48.33 11.12
CA ALA A 27 -4.46 -48.33 9.81
C ALA A 27 -3.59 -47.09 9.59
N ALA A 28 -4.04 -45.91 10.04
CA ALA A 28 -3.27 -44.67 9.95
C ALA A 28 -2.02 -44.69 10.86
N MET A 29 -2.13 -45.22 12.08
CA MET A 29 -0.99 -45.35 13.00
C MET A 29 0.03 -46.38 12.48
N ALA A 30 -0.42 -47.50 11.92
CA ALA A 30 0.46 -48.48 11.29
C ALA A 30 1.20 -47.91 10.07
N ALA A 31 0.55 -47.04 9.28
CA ALA A 31 1.18 -46.34 8.17
C ALA A 31 2.22 -45.31 8.66
N PHE A 32 1.93 -44.62 9.76
CA PHE A 32 2.83 -43.66 10.39
C PHE A 32 4.08 -44.32 10.97
N GLU A 33 3.95 -45.44 11.69
CA GLU A 33 5.10 -46.19 12.20
C GLU A 33 5.97 -46.76 11.08
N LYS A 34 5.35 -47.20 9.98
CA LYS A 34 6.08 -47.69 8.80
C LYS A 34 6.89 -46.58 8.10
N GLY A 35 6.40 -45.35 8.12
CA GLY A 35 7.13 -44.17 7.61
C GLY A 35 8.19 -43.64 8.59
N ALA A 36 7.99 -43.80 9.89
CA ALA A 36 8.93 -43.36 10.92
C ALA A 36 10.20 -44.22 10.99
N ALA A 37 10.14 -45.49 10.55
CA ALA A 37 11.29 -46.39 10.51
C ALA A 37 12.29 -46.11 9.36
N GLU A 38 11.93 -45.27 8.38
CA GLU A 38 12.79 -44.94 7.23
C GLU A 38 13.50 -43.57 7.33
N ALA A 39 13.35 -42.84 8.46
CA ALA A 39 14.05 -41.58 8.67
C ALA A 39 15.50 -41.80 9.19
N GLN A 40 16.48 -41.66 8.30
CA GLN A 40 17.90 -41.54 8.65
C GLN A 40 18.12 -40.29 9.50
N GLY A 41 18.33 -40.46 10.81
CA GLY A 41 18.75 -39.39 11.72
C GLY A 41 20.21 -39.02 11.54
N SER A 42 20.50 -37.73 11.29
CA SER A 42 21.82 -37.14 11.52
C SER A 42 21.92 -36.67 12.98
N ALA A 43 22.95 -37.14 13.67
CA ALA A 43 23.26 -36.81 15.06
C ALA A 43 23.53 -35.31 15.29
N ALA A 44 23.32 -34.89 16.55
CA ALA A 44 23.42 -33.53 17.09
C ALA A 44 24.68 -32.75 16.67
N PRO A 45 24.60 -31.41 16.50
CA PRO A 45 25.76 -30.62 16.13
C PRO A 45 26.68 -30.37 17.33
N GLN A 46 27.88 -30.95 17.27
CA GLN A 46 29.05 -30.45 18.00
C GLN A 46 29.43 -29.06 17.49
N ARG A 47 29.79 -28.16 18.41
CA ARG A 47 30.41 -26.85 18.13
C ARG A 47 31.63 -27.02 17.22
N LEU A 48 31.72 -26.24 16.15
CA LEU A 48 32.95 -26.10 15.37
C LEU A 48 33.31 -24.63 15.17
N SER A 49 34.43 -24.28 15.79
CA SER A 49 35.26 -23.10 15.57
C SER A 49 36.04 -23.19 14.25
N HIS A 50 36.21 -22.03 13.60
CA HIS A 50 37.26 -21.62 12.64
C HIS A 50 37.61 -22.49 11.41
N ALA A 51 37.21 -21.94 10.25
CA ALA A 51 37.87 -21.81 8.94
C ALA A 51 38.86 -22.87 8.39
N SER A 52 38.60 -23.39 7.18
CA SER A 52 39.60 -23.54 6.12
C SER A 52 39.02 -23.81 4.70
N SER A 53 39.51 -23.00 3.74
CA SER A 53 39.63 -23.15 2.26
C SER A 53 38.40 -23.24 1.30
N PRO A 54 38.38 -22.47 0.18
CA PRO A 54 37.28 -22.43 -0.81
C PRO A 54 37.27 -23.59 -1.84
N MET A 55 38.21 -24.53 -1.78
CA MET A 55 38.40 -25.53 -2.84
C MET A 55 37.60 -26.83 -2.63
N GLU A 56 37.17 -27.14 -1.40
CA GLU A 56 36.37 -28.33 -1.12
C GLU A 56 34.88 -28.16 -1.47
N GLY A 57 34.36 -26.92 -1.41
CA GLY A 57 32.98 -26.60 -1.79
C GLY A 57 32.69 -26.82 -3.28
N LYS A 58 33.67 -26.55 -4.17
CA LYS A 58 33.52 -26.72 -5.62
C LYS A 58 33.48 -28.19 -6.05
N ARG A 59 34.07 -29.10 -5.26
CA ARG A 59 34.09 -30.53 -5.56
C ARG A 59 32.79 -31.23 -5.14
N LYS A 60 32.18 -30.82 -4.02
CA LYS A 60 30.84 -31.29 -3.62
C LYS A 60 29.73 -30.79 -4.56
N MET A 61 29.83 -29.58 -5.10
CA MET A 61 28.80 -29.02 -5.99
C MET A 61 28.75 -29.68 -7.38
N ARG A 62 29.87 -30.23 -7.90
CA ARG A 62 29.87 -30.98 -9.18
C ARG A 62 29.27 -32.39 -9.06
N GLN A 63 29.31 -33.03 -7.89
CA GLN A 63 28.67 -34.34 -7.71
C GLN A 63 27.14 -34.24 -7.58
N THR A 64 26.61 -33.16 -7.00
CA THR A 64 25.16 -32.94 -6.88
C THR A 64 24.48 -32.63 -8.22
N LEU A 65 25.22 -32.10 -9.21
CA LEU A 65 24.67 -31.80 -10.55
C LEU A 65 24.42 -33.03 -11.42
N HIS A 66 25.09 -34.17 -11.17
CA HIS A 66 24.88 -35.38 -11.96
C HIS A 66 23.66 -36.20 -11.50
N PHE A 67 23.25 -36.08 -10.24
CA PHE A 67 22.09 -36.80 -9.70
C PHE A 67 20.75 -36.24 -10.21
N ASN A 68 20.69 -34.93 -10.52
CA ASN A 68 19.46 -34.27 -10.98
C ASN A 68 19.13 -34.46 -12.47
N ARG A 69 20.04 -35.04 -13.28
CA ARG A 69 19.73 -35.33 -14.71
C ARG A 69 18.96 -36.63 -14.90
N ALA A 70 19.04 -37.56 -13.95
CA ALA A 70 18.27 -38.82 -13.97
C ALA A 70 16.79 -38.62 -13.56
N LEU A 71 16.50 -37.62 -12.71
CA LEU A 71 15.15 -37.30 -12.26
C LEU A 71 14.33 -36.50 -13.30
N ALA A 72 15.01 -35.73 -14.17
CA ALA A 72 14.36 -34.96 -15.22
C ALA A 72 13.88 -35.83 -16.40
N ALA A 73 14.45 -37.03 -16.60
CA ALA A 73 14.06 -37.94 -17.67
C ALA A 73 12.78 -38.76 -17.38
N SER A 74 12.45 -38.97 -16.11
CA SER A 74 11.26 -39.73 -15.70
C SER A 74 9.96 -38.91 -15.69
N ILE A 75 10.05 -37.58 -15.53
CA ILE A 75 8.89 -36.67 -15.57
C ILE A 75 8.41 -36.44 -17.02
N ALA A 76 9.32 -36.46 -17.99
CA ALA A 76 8.97 -36.33 -19.42
C ALA A 76 8.23 -37.55 -19.99
N ALA A 77 8.45 -38.75 -19.44
CA ALA A 77 7.77 -39.98 -19.88
C ALA A 77 6.30 -40.09 -19.40
N LEU A 78 5.94 -39.42 -18.30
CA LEU A 78 4.57 -39.43 -17.75
C LEU A 78 3.65 -38.39 -18.41
N MET A 79 4.19 -37.32 -18.99
CA MET A 79 3.40 -36.24 -19.60
C MET A 79 3.00 -36.49 -21.07
N ILE A 80 3.57 -37.52 -21.71
CA ILE A 80 3.23 -37.92 -23.09
C ILE A 80 2.28 -39.14 -23.13
N GLY A 81 2.20 -39.93 -22.04
CA GLY A 81 1.39 -41.17 -22.00
C GLY A 81 -0.10 -40.98 -21.72
N ALA A 82 -0.50 -39.92 -21.02
CA ALA A 82 -1.89 -39.71 -20.59
C ALA A 82 -2.88 -39.23 -21.67
N PRO A 83 -2.49 -38.45 -22.71
CA PRO A 83 -3.43 -38.07 -23.79
C PRO A 83 -3.67 -39.18 -24.82
N ALA A 84 -2.73 -40.13 -24.97
CA ALA A 84 -2.84 -41.22 -25.95
C ALA A 84 -3.80 -42.34 -25.51
N ALA A 85 -3.90 -42.62 -24.20
CA ALA A 85 -4.81 -43.64 -23.66
C ALA A 85 -6.29 -43.20 -23.64
N PHE A 86 -6.57 -41.89 -23.62
CA PHE A 86 -7.94 -41.34 -23.64
C PHE A 86 -8.53 -41.23 -25.05
N MET A 87 -7.69 -41.15 -26.10
CA MET A 87 -8.11 -41.11 -27.51
C MET A 87 -8.36 -42.51 -28.11
N LEU A 88 -7.95 -43.59 -27.44
CA LEU A 88 -8.07 -44.98 -27.92
C LEU A 88 -9.29 -45.76 -27.40
N SER A 89 -10.13 -45.18 -26.51
CA SER A 89 -11.29 -45.89 -25.93
C SER A 89 -12.66 -45.47 -26.49
N ARG A 90 -12.73 -44.62 -27.53
CA ARG A 90 -14.02 -44.10 -28.04
C ARG A 90 -14.49 -44.58 -29.41
N ASN A 91 -13.74 -45.46 -30.09
CA ASN A 91 -14.22 -46.05 -31.35
C ASN A 91 -13.95 -47.55 -31.42
N TYR A 92 -14.90 -48.34 -30.91
CA TYR A 92 -15.20 -49.67 -31.44
C TYR A 92 -16.73 -49.83 -31.61
N ALA A 93 -17.07 -49.97 -32.88
CA ALA A 93 -18.32 -50.21 -33.64
C ALA A 93 -19.21 -51.41 -33.15
N PRO A 94 -20.23 -51.94 -33.88
CA PRO A 94 -20.65 -51.67 -35.27
C PRO A 94 -22.16 -51.78 -35.66
N GLY A 95 -22.44 -51.37 -36.91
CA GLY A 95 -23.53 -51.87 -37.79
C GLY A 95 -24.60 -50.83 -38.11
N GLY A 96 -25.03 -50.56 -39.35
CA GLY A 96 -24.73 -51.03 -40.70
C GLY A 96 -25.73 -50.37 -41.67
N GLY A 97 -25.43 -50.28 -42.98
CA GLY A 97 -26.43 -49.92 -44.00
C GLY A 97 -26.00 -48.89 -45.04
N SER A 98 -25.47 -49.40 -46.16
CA SER A 98 -25.20 -48.75 -47.45
C SER A 98 -26.42 -48.04 -48.04
N ILE A 99 -26.26 -46.94 -48.82
CA ILE A 99 -26.58 -46.86 -50.27
C ILE A 99 -25.86 -45.66 -50.95
N SER A 100 -25.13 -45.94 -52.05
CA SER A 100 -24.99 -45.22 -53.36
C SER A 100 -24.90 -43.67 -53.41
N ASN A 101 -24.14 -42.98 -54.28
CA ASN A 101 -23.53 -43.29 -55.58
C ASN A 101 -22.75 -42.05 -56.08
N LEU A 102 -21.72 -42.28 -56.93
CA LEU A 102 -21.23 -41.45 -58.07
C LEU A 102 -20.84 -39.97 -57.82
N SER A 103 -19.85 -39.33 -58.45
CA SER A 103 -18.70 -39.63 -59.32
C SER A 103 -18.24 -38.25 -59.84
N ARG A 104 -16.92 -38.02 -59.90
CA ARG A 104 -16.18 -37.07 -60.79
C ARG A 104 -16.68 -35.62 -60.86
N GLY A 105 -15.86 -34.63 -60.51
CA GLY A 105 -14.67 -34.29 -61.28
C GLY A 105 -14.58 -32.76 -61.45
N PRO A 106 -13.49 -32.24 -62.04
CA PRO A 106 -12.76 -31.08 -61.52
C PRO A 106 -12.81 -29.87 -62.47
N THR A 107 -12.24 -28.72 -62.07
CA THR A 107 -11.23 -27.92 -62.81
C THR A 107 -11.05 -26.52 -62.23
N SER A 108 -9.83 -26.00 -62.41
CA SER A 108 -9.20 -24.84 -61.77
C SER A 108 -9.34 -23.54 -62.62
N PRO A 109 -8.52 -22.47 -62.42
CA PRO A 109 -8.89 -21.06 -62.15
C PRO A 109 -8.62 -20.15 -63.39
N PRO A 110 -8.12 -18.87 -63.34
CA PRO A 110 -8.21 -17.72 -62.41
C PRO A 110 -8.63 -16.38 -63.12
N ALA A 111 -8.77 -15.27 -62.39
CA ALA A 111 -8.35 -13.86 -62.72
C ALA A 111 -9.28 -12.73 -62.20
N GLU A 112 -8.71 -11.86 -61.35
CA GLU A 112 -8.53 -10.40 -61.47
C GLU A 112 -9.70 -9.39 -61.74
N VAL A 113 -9.62 -8.26 -61.00
CA VAL A 113 -10.00 -6.84 -61.31
C VAL A 113 -11.29 -6.20 -60.72
N ALA A 114 -11.05 -5.06 -60.04
CA ALA A 114 -11.81 -3.79 -59.89
C ALA A 114 -13.05 -3.60 -58.95
N VAL A 115 -12.80 -2.86 -57.85
CA VAL A 115 -13.21 -1.47 -57.51
C VAL A 115 -14.62 -0.92 -57.84
N ALA A 116 -15.24 -0.38 -56.76
CA ALA A 116 -16.23 0.73 -56.61
C ALA A 116 -17.75 0.40 -56.71
N PRO A 117 -18.67 1.19 -56.09
CA PRO A 117 -18.48 2.53 -55.52
C PRO A 117 -19.02 2.81 -54.10
N ARG A 118 -18.59 3.99 -53.66
CA ARG A 118 -18.90 4.79 -52.46
C ARG A 118 -20.22 5.54 -52.68
N MET A 119 -21.13 5.55 -51.71
CA MET A 119 -22.28 6.47 -51.67
C MET A 119 -22.06 7.60 -50.66
N GLU A 120 -22.56 8.76 -51.04
CA GLU A 120 -22.27 10.11 -50.54
C GLU A 120 -22.87 10.45 -49.17
N ALA A 121 -22.24 11.45 -48.56
CA ALA A 121 -22.70 12.19 -47.39
C ALA A 121 -23.90 13.11 -47.71
N PRO A 122 -24.77 13.42 -46.75
CA PRO A 122 -25.61 14.60 -46.84
C PRO A 122 -24.89 15.84 -46.30
N ALA A 123 -25.05 16.93 -47.03
CA ALA A 123 -24.47 18.25 -46.80
C ALA A 123 -25.10 19.00 -45.61
N ALA A 124 -24.35 20.02 -45.19
CA ALA A 124 -24.59 20.90 -44.07
C ALA A 124 -25.89 21.71 -44.15
N VAL A 125 -26.52 21.91 -42.98
CA VAL A 125 -27.48 22.98 -42.72
C VAL A 125 -26.94 23.83 -41.56
N GLN A 126 -26.76 25.12 -41.83
CA GLN A 126 -26.32 26.13 -40.86
C GLN A 126 -27.40 26.35 -39.78
N PRO A 127 -27.04 26.53 -38.49
CA PRO A 127 -27.89 27.24 -37.56
C PRO A 127 -27.55 28.74 -37.59
N ALA A 128 -28.53 29.54 -38.01
CA ALA A 128 -28.56 30.99 -37.87
C ALA A 128 -28.67 31.41 -36.37
N PRO A 129 -28.36 32.68 -36.02
CA PRO A 129 -27.92 33.07 -34.69
C PRO A 129 -29.06 33.20 -33.68
N ALA A 130 -28.70 33.07 -32.40
CA ALA A 130 -29.60 33.17 -31.26
C ALA A 130 -30.39 34.50 -31.21
N PRO A 131 -31.69 34.47 -30.88
CA PRO A 131 -32.46 35.67 -30.59
C PRO A 131 -32.02 36.26 -29.24
N SER A 132 -31.70 37.55 -29.27
CA SER A 132 -31.46 38.40 -28.11
C SER A 132 -32.78 38.99 -27.63
N ALA A 133 -33.10 38.83 -26.33
CA ALA A 133 -33.91 39.73 -25.50
C ALA A 133 -34.19 39.08 -24.11
N PRO A 134 -34.52 39.85 -23.06
CA PRO A 134 -33.96 41.14 -22.67
C PRO A 134 -33.51 41.16 -21.20
N VAL A 135 -32.65 42.12 -20.90
CA VAL A 135 -32.30 42.58 -19.56
C VAL A 135 -33.55 43.15 -18.89
N ALA A 136 -34.03 42.50 -17.83
CA ALA A 136 -34.95 43.12 -16.87
C ALA A 136 -34.11 43.77 -15.77
N ARG A 137 -33.97 45.09 -15.94
CA ARG A 137 -33.50 46.07 -14.97
C ARG A 137 -34.60 46.25 -13.93
N GLU A 138 -34.37 45.83 -12.69
CA GLU A 138 -35.13 46.36 -11.56
C GLU A 138 -34.28 47.44 -10.88
N GLU A 139 -34.54 48.67 -11.33
CA GLU A 139 -34.21 49.89 -10.59
C GLU A 139 -35.26 50.05 -9.48
N ARG A 140 -34.82 50.04 -8.22
CA ARG A 140 -35.43 50.92 -7.21
C ARG A 140 -34.37 51.74 -6.51
N ALA A 141 -34.47 53.03 -6.80
CA ALA A 141 -33.68 54.10 -6.24
C ALA A 141 -34.06 54.40 -4.78
N LYS A 142 -33.03 54.73 -4.01
CA LYS A 142 -32.89 55.84 -3.06
C LYS A 142 -34.17 56.62 -2.65
N THR A 143 -34.39 56.63 -1.34
CA THR A 143 -34.75 57.81 -0.50
C THR A 143 -34.30 57.47 0.92
N ALA A 144 -33.19 58.03 1.43
CA ALA A 144 -33.11 59.30 2.16
C ALA A 144 -33.96 59.31 3.46
N GLY A 145 -33.29 59.29 4.60
CA GLY A 145 -33.87 59.45 5.93
C GLY A 145 -32.82 59.29 7.03
N ALA A 146 -32.18 60.40 7.38
CA ALA A 146 -31.19 60.52 8.45
C ALA A 146 -31.77 60.20 9.84
N LEU A 147 -30.94 59.72 10.77
CA LEU A 147 -30.72 60.23 12.14
C LEU A 147 -30.08 59.17 13.06
N GLY A 148 -29.10 59.60 13.85
CA GLY A 148 -28.83 59.05 15.18
C GLY A 148 -27.75 57.97 15.28
N GLY A 149 -26.52 58.38 15.61
CA GLY A 149 -25.43 57.45 15.91
C GLY A 149 -25.43 56.92 17.35
N ARG A 150 -24.65 55.86 17.57
CA ARG A 150 -23.72 55.72 18.70
C ARG A 150 -22.82 54.51 18.48
N ALA A 151 -21.56 54.70 18.88
CA ALA A 151 -20.42 53.83 18.65
C ALA A 151 -20.29 52.70 19.68
N HIS A 152 -19.64 51.61 19.29
CA HIS A 152 -18.72 50.69 20.00
C HIS A 152 -18.21 49.72 18.92
N GLY A 153 -16.94 49.44 18.66
CA GLY A 153 -15.68 49.59 19.40
C GLY A 153 -14.86 48.35 19.03
N VAL A 154 -14.10 48.41 17.94
CA VAL A 154 -13.23 47.32 17.45
C VAL A 154 -11.88 47.41 18.16
N ALA A 155 -11.46 46.32 18.81
CA ALA A 155 -10.18 46.23 19.51
C ALA A 155 -9.04 45.78 18.57
N ALA A 156 -7.95 46.54 18.57
CA ALA A 156 -6.65 46.25 17.97
C ALA A 156 -5.59 46.12 19.10
N PRO A 157 -4.43 45.49 18.85
CA PRO A 157 -3.56 44.91 19.89
C PRO A 157 -2.57 45.92 20.51
N PRO A 158 -1.97 45.63 21.69
CA PRO A 158 -0.99 46.52 22.30
C PRO A 158 0.48 46.14 21.97
N PRO A 159 1.44 47.07 22.24
CA PRO A 159 2.75 47.12 21.59
C PRO A 159 3.92 46.56 22.44
N ARG A 160 5.08 46.43 21.80
CA ARG A 160 6.39 46.19 22.45
C ARG A 160 7.10 47.51 22.76
N LEU A 161 7.82 47.59 23.88
CA LEU A 161 8.90 48.54 24.15
C LEU A 161 10.00 47.90 25.00
N ALA A 162 11.24 48.35 24.80
CA ALA A 162 12.49 47.81 25.32
C ALA A 162 13.21 48.78 26.30
N GLY A 163 14.12 48.21 27.12
CA GLY A 163 15.21 48.87 27.86
C GLY A 163 14.91 49.19 29.34
N SER A 164 15.80 49.12 30.34
CA SER A 164 17.21 48.72 30.48
C SER A 164 17.63 48.85 31.98
N VAL A 165 18.72 48.17 32.41
CA VAL A 165 19.70 48.54 33.50
C VAL A 165 19.70 47.77 34.87
N ARG A 166 20.84 47.08 35.11
CA ARG A 166 21.64 46.70 36.34
C ARG A 166 21.04 45.75 37.41
N LYS A 167 21.68 44.60 37.70
CA LYS A 167 22.84 44.32 38.61
C LYS A 167 22.65 44.81 40.05
N ASP A 168 22.30 43.90 40.97
CA ASP A 168 23.08 43.51 42.17
C ASP A 168 22.20 42.76 43.20
N ALA A 169 22.88 42.04 44.09
CA ALA A 169 22.42 41.46 45.36
C ALA A 169 21.88 40.02 45.34
N GLU A 170 22.83 39.09 45.37
CA GLU A 170 22.79 37.98 46.33
C GLU A 170 22.46 38.49 47.75
N GLN A 171 21.92 37.56 48.55
CA GLN A 171 21.91 37.53 50.02
C GLN A 171 20.57 37.85 50.72
N ARG A 172 20.21 36.89 51.60
CA ARG A 172 19.23 36.92 52.72
C ARG A 172 17.77 36.66 52.27
N LEU A 173 17.01 35.72 52.82
CA LEU A 173 16.85 35.31 54.21
C LEU A 173 16.34 33.85 54.31
N SER A 174 17.05 33.04 55.10
CA SER A 174 16.52 31.85 55.78
C SER A 174 15.76 32.29 57.05
N ARG A 175 14.65 31.62 57.39
CA ARG A 175 14.08 31.60 58.75
C ARG A 175 13.75 30.17 59.18
N SER A 176 13.97 29.95 60.47
CA SER A 176 14.27 28.72 61.21
C SER A 176 13.09 28.13 61.99
N ILE A 177 13.16 26.83 62.35
CA ILE A 177 12.41 26.19 63.46
C ILE A 177 13.38 25.24 64.23
N PRO A 178 13.29 25.05 65.58
CA PRO A 178 14.42 24.82 66.50
C PRO A 178 14.63 23.34 66.94
N PRO A 179 15.65 23.02 67.78
CA PRO A 179 16.19 21.66 67.93
C PRO A 179 15.72 20.91 69.19
N ALA A 180 15.83 19.57 69.17
CA ALA A 180 15.70 18.70 70.34
C ALA A 180 16.99 17.90 70.60
N LYS A 181 17.27 17.65 71.89
CA LYS A 181 18.52 17.16 72.51
C LYS A 181 18.77 15.64 72.35
N PRO A 182 20.00 15.16 72.60
CA PRO A 182 20.44 13.81 72.24
C PRO A 182 20.26 12.79 73.37
N VAL A 183 20.07 11.52 73.02
CA VAL A 183 20.19 10.36 73.93
C VAL A 183 21.14 9.33 73.31
N ALA A 184 21.93 8.74 74.20
CA ALA A 184 23.15 7.98 73.97
C ALA A 184 22.99 6.60 73.29
N ALA A 185 24.13 6.08 72.86
CA ALA A 185 24.35 4.84 72.13
C ALA A 185 23.99 3.55 72.92
N ILE A 186 23.38 2.61 72.20
CA ILE A 186 23.31 1.16 72.46
C ILE A 186 23.42 0.55 71.06
N GLY A 187 24.52 -0.11 70.67
CA GLY A 187 24.82 -1.50 71.00
C GLY A 187 24.76 -2.30 69.70
N ALA A 188 25.89 -2.92 69.33
CA ALA A 188 26.06 -3.65 68.08
C ALA A 188 25.26 -4.97 68.07
N GLU A 189 24.56 -5.25 66.97
CA GLU A 189 24.33 -6.63 66.48
C GLU A 189 23.72 -6.62 65.05
N GLY A 190 24.40 -7.31 64.11
CA GLY A 190 23.75 -7.91 62.94
C GLY A 190 23.53 -7.06 61.68
N ALA A 191 24.55 -6.41 61.12
CA ALA A 191 24.48 -5.91 59.74
C ALA A 191 24.49 -7.08 58.74
N ARG A 192 23.31 -7.48 58.24
CA ARG A 192 23.20 -8.30 57.03
C ARG A 192 23.59 -7.42 55.82
N PRO A 193 24.52 -7.84 54.95
CA PRO A 193 24.81 -7.09 53.73
C PRO A 193 23.53 -7.04 52.89
N SER A 194 23.15 -5.82 52.49
CA SER A 194 22.10 -5.62 51.49
C SER A 194 22.49 -6.34 50.20
N PRO A 195 21.57 -7.03 49.50
CA PRO A 195 21.89 -7.62 48.22
C PRO A 195 22.36 -6.49 47.28
N PRO A 196 23.34 -6.76 46.40
CA PRO A 196 23.78 -5.76 45.43
C PRO A 196 22.55 -5.31 44.63
N ILE A 197 22.39 -3.99 44.50
CA ILE A 197 21.45 -3.40 43.55
C ILE A 197 21.87 -3.95 42.20
N ASP A 198 21.06 -4.87 41.69
CA ASP A 198 21.21 -5.42 40.36
C ASP A 198 20.94 -4.26 39.40
N THR A 199 22.00 -3.60 38.94
CA THR A 199 21.93 -2.67 37.81
C THR A 199 21.73 -3.51 36.54
N ASN A 200 20.63 -4.24 36.48
CA ASN A 200 19.97 -4.53 35.24
C ASN A 200 19.46 -3.17 34.73
N VAL A 201 20.36 -2.47 34.05
CA VAL A 201 19.96 -1.63 32.93
C VAL A 201 19.01 -2.51 32.14
N ALA A 202 17.71 -2.22 32.21
CA ALA A 202 16.75 -2.86 31.32
C ALA A 202 17.39 -2.78 29.94
N PRO A 203 17.59 -3.92 29.24
CA PRO A 203 18.22 -3.89 27.93
C PRO A 203 17.51 -2.79 27.15
N GLU A 204 18.27 -1.88 26.53
CA GLU A 204 17.70 -0.93 25.57
C GLU A 204 16.69 -1.72 24.76
N SER A 205 15.43 -1.30 24.78
CA SER A 205 14.36 -2.03 24.10
C SER A 205 14.85 -2.32 22.70
N GLU A 206 15.26 -3.56 22.42
CA GLU A 206 15.62 -3.97 21.07
C GLU A 206 14.38 -3.61 20.26
N PHE A 207 14.53 -2.67 19.32
CA PHE A 207 13.44 -2.28 18.45
C PHE A 207 13.09 -3.53 17.63
N ARG A 208 12.07 -4.29 18.07
CA ARG A 208 11.57 -5.49 17.39
C ARG A 208 10.61 -5.14 16.25
N ASP A 209 10.70 -3.91 15.75
CA ASP A 209 9.96 -3.49 14.57
C ASP A 209 10.50 -4.29 13.37
N ARG A 210 9.59 -4.80 12.53
CA ARG A 210 9.94 -5.72 11.42
C ARG A 210 9.58 -5.08 10.10
N PHE A 211 10.57 -4.95 9.22
CA PHE A 211 10.44 -4.41 7.87
C PHE A 211 10.91 -5.45 6.84
N GLU A 212 10.30 -5.43 5.66
CA GLU A 212 10.80 -6.22 4.53
C GLU A 212 12.04 -5.53 3.94
N SER A 213 13.15 -6.27 3.83
CA SER A 213 14.36 -5.76 3.17
C SER A 213 14.29 -6.03 1.66
N LYS A 214 14.42 -4.96 0.87
CA LYS A 214 14.51 -4.99 -0.59
C LYS A 214 15.64 -4.09 -1.04
N GLU A 215 16.46 -4.63 -1.94
CA GLU A 215 17.49 -3.85 -2.63
C GLU A 215 16.83 -2.78 -3.51
N THR A 216 17.47 -1.61 -3.60
CA THR A 216 16.99 -0.51 -4.44
C THR A 216 16.93 -0.94 -5.89
N ASN A 217 15.89 -0.52 -6.62
CA ASN A 217 15.73 -0.88 -8.03
C ASN A 217 17.01 -0.58 -8.85
N PRO A 218 17.48 -1.55 -9.66
CA PRO A 218 18.68 -1.39 -10.47
C PRO A 218 18.40 -0.51 -11.69
N VAL A 219 19.48 -0.03 -12.31
CA VAL A 219 19.43 0.56 -13.66
C VAL A 219 19.22 -0.58 -14.66
N LYS A 220 18.32 -0.35 -15.62
CA LYS A 220 17.93 -1.32 -16.66
C LYS A 220 18.24 -0.76 -18.04
N SER A 221 18.68 -1.63 -18.94
CA SER A 221 18.83 -1.31 -20.37
C SER A 221 17.47 -1.29 -21.05
N ALA A 222 17.15 -0.21 -21.74
CA ALA A 222 15.91 -0.10 -22.51
C ALA A 222 15.87 -1.06 -23.70
N THR A 223 17.02 -1.44 -24.27
CA THR A 223 17.07 -2.43 -25.35
C THR A 223 16.77 -3.83 -24.83
N ALA A 224 17.34 -4.22 -23.69
CA ALA A 224 17.18 -5.57 -23.14
C ALA A 224 15.84 -5.75 -22.42
N GLU A 225 15.43 -4.77 -21.62
CA GLU A 225 14.21 -4.79 -20.82
C GLU A 225 13.42 -3.49 -21.01
N PRO A 226 12.78 -3.23 -22.16
CA PRO A 226 12.13 -1.94 -22.45
C PRO A 226 10.91 -1.64 -21.56
N VAL A 227 10.41 -2.61 -20.79
CA VAL A 227 9.12 -2.50 -20.11
C VAL A 227 9.27 -2.58 -18.59
N SER A 228 8.70 -1.59 -17.91
CA SER A 228 8.53 -1.55 -16.45
C SER A 228 7.05 -1.68 -16.12
N THR A 229 6.67 -2.61 -15.25
CA THR A 229 5.28 -2.82 -14.79
C THR A 229 5.23 -2.85 -13.27
N PHE A 230 4.28 -2.14 -12.68
CA PHE A 230 4.10 -2.06 -11.23
C PHE A 230 2.64 -1.80 -10.86
N SER A 231 2.25 -2.14 -9.63
CA SER A 231 0.94 -1.81 -9.09
C SER A 231 0.89 -0.35 -8.63
N ILE A 232 -0.30 0.26 -8.70
CA ILE A 232 -0.51 1.63 -8.25
C ILE A 232 -0.61 1.73 -6.72
N ASP A 233 -0.82 0.60 -6.03
CA ASP A 233 -0.97 0.53 -4.58
C ASP A 233 0.25 1.16 -3.88
N VAL A 234 0.01 2.17 -3.04
CA VAL A 234 1.00 2.91 -2.27
C VAL A 234 0.44 3.24 -0.89
N ASP A 235 1.19 2.89 0.16
CA ASP A 235 0.85 3.22 1.54
C ASP A 235 1.62 4.49 1.99
N ALA A 236 1.33 4.96 3.21
CA ALA A 236 1.98 6.13 3.81
C ALA A 236 2.81 5.79 5.06
N ALA A 237 2.84 4.52 5.46
CA ALA A 237 3.36 4.08 6.75
C ALA A 237 4.86 4.37 6.91
N SER A 238 5.65 4.18 5.85
CA SER A 238 7.10 4.40 5.84
C SER A 238 7.48 5.84 6.18
N TYR A 239 6.75 6.82 5.63
CA TYR A 239 6.99 8.24 5.93
C TYR A 239 6.68 8.57 7.39
N ALA A 240 5.54 8.13 7.90
CA ALA A 240 5.14 8.39 9.29
C ALA A 240 6.10 7.74 10.29
N PHE A 241 6.58 6.53 10.00
CA PHE A 241 7.60 5.86 10.81
C PHE A 241 8.92 6.65 10.81
N ALA A 242 9.39 7.07 9.63
CA ALA A 242 10.61 7.85 9.50
C ALA A 242 10.50 9.22 10.20
N ARG A 243 9.36 9.91 10.07
CA ARG A 243 9.08 11.15 10.79
C ARG A 243 9.24 10.95 12.30
N ARG A 244 8.63 9.90 12.84
CA ARG A 244 8.72 9.57 14.27
C ARG A 244 10.18 9.35 14.69
N ALA A 245 10.94 8.55 13.95
CA ALA A 245 12.35 8.29 14.23
C ALA A 245 13.19 9.58 14.24
N LEU A 246 13.00 10.43 13.23
CA LEU A 246 13.71 11.70 13.09
C LEU A 246 13.35 12.70 14.20
N ASN A 247 12.07 12.77 14.58
CA ASN A 247 11.62 13.58 15.72
C ASN A 247 12.17 13.08 17.06
N ALA A 248 12.52 11.79 17.15
CA ALA A 248 13.24 11.20 18.28
C ALA A 248 14.77 11.37 18.17
N GLY A 249 15.28 12.12 17.20
CA GLY A 249 16.70 12.45 17.03
C GLY A 249 17.56 11.31 16.43
N ARG A 250 16.94 10.32 15.79
CA ARG A 250 17.62 9.15 15.22
C ARG A 250 17.26 8.96 13.74
N LEU A 251 18.18 8.43 12.94
CA LEU A 251 17.85 8.02 11.58
C LEU A 251 16.93 6.77 11.60
N PRO A 252 15.95 6.68 10.68
CA PRO A 252 15.18 5.46 10.52
C PRO A 252 16.06 4.32 9.99
N PRO A 253 15.77 3.05 10.33
CA PRO A 253 16.39 1.91 9.68
C PRO A 253 16.19 1.97 8.16
N LYS A 254 17.22 1.67 7.38
CA LYS A 254 17.17 1.76 5.90
C LYS A 254 16.05 0.94 5.27
N ASP A 255 15.80 -0.26 5.81
CA ASP A 255 14.73 -1.15 5.33
C ASP A 255 13.32 -0.62 5.62
N SER A 256 13.17 0.30 6.58
CA SER A 256 11.89 0.96 6.84
C SER A 256 11.56 2.05 5.82
N VAL A 257 12.50 2.43 4.95
CA VAL A 257 12.36 3.53 3.98
C VAL A 257 11.97 2.99 2.60
N ARG A 258 10.73 3.30 2.21
CA ARG A 258 10.15 3.03 0.88
C ARG A 258 9.91 4.35 0.16
N VAL A 259 10.64 4.58 -0.93
CA VAL A 259 10.72 5.90 -1.57
C VAL A 259 9.37 6.33 -2.14
N GLU A 260 8.62 5.39 -2.70
CA GLU A 260 7.28 5.59 -3.22
C GLU A 260 6.29 6.06 -2.16
N GLU A 261 6.38 5.56 -0.92
CA GLU A 261 5.48 5.97 0.17
C GLU A 261 5.81 7.38 0.67
N PHE A 262 7.08 7.77 0.65
CA PHE A 262 7.48 9.14 0.93
C PHE A 262 6.94 10.09 -0.15
N VAL A 263 7.18 9.76 -1.42
CA VAL A 263 6.75 10.59 -2.55
C VAL A 263 5.23 10.75 -2.53
N ASN A 264 4.48 9.68 -2.30
CA ASN A 264 3.01 9.69 -2.32
C ASN A 264 2.36 10.12 -1.00
N TYR A 265 3.14 10.49 0.01
CA TYR A 265 2.60 11.03 1.27
C TYR A 265 1.93 12.40 1.08
N PHE A 266 2.38 13.25 0.17
CA PHE A 266 1.96 14.66 0.16
C PHE A 266 0.71 14.92 -0.70
N PRO A 267 -0.14 15.89 -0.30
CA PRO A 267 -1.27 16.32 -1.11
C PRO A 267 -0.77 17.20 -2.27
N TYR A 268 -0.58 16.59 -3.44
CA TYR A 268 -0.33 17.28 -4.69
C TYR A 268 -1.64 17.67 -5.38
N ASP A 269 -1.65 18.81 -6.07
CA ASP A 269 -2.79 19.32 -6.82
C ASP A 269 -2.63 19.01 -8.31
N TYR A 270 -2.67 17.71 -8.63
CA TYR A 270 -2.59 17.26 -10.01
C TYR A 270 -3.91 17.49 -10.76
N PRO A 271 -3.86 17.69 -12.09
CA PRO A 271 -5.06 17.82 -12.92
C PRO A 271 -6.03 16.65 -12.72
N LYS A 272 -7.28 16.97 -12.38
CA LYS A 272 -8.32 15.98 -12.06
C LYS A 272 -8.98 15.43 -13.34
N PRO A 273 -9.43 14.16 -13.33
CA PRO A 273 -10.27 13.65 -14.42
C PRO A 273 -11.62 14.35 -14.44
N GLU A 274 -12.21 14.46 -15.63
CA GLU A 274 -13.48 15.18 -15.86
C GLU A 274 -14.71 14.39 -15.39
N SER A 275 -14.62 13.06 -15.34
CA SER A 275 -15.77 12.19 -15.03
C SER A 275 -15.37 10.88 -14.36
N ALA A 276 -16.33 10.26 -13.66
CA ALA A 276 -16.15 8.94 -13.05
C ALA A 276 -16.03 7.80 -14.09
N GLN A 277 -16.43 8.01 -15.35
CA GLN A 277 -16.33 7.00 -16.42
C GLN A 277 -14.89 6.83 -16.91
N THR A 278 -14.08 7.88 -16.83
CA THR A 278 -12.64 7.86 -17.04
C THR A 278 -11.98 8.29 -15.72
N PRO A 279 -11.88 7.37 -14.74
CA PRO A 279 -11.62 7.71 -13.35
C PRO A 279 -10.18 8.18 -13.08
N PHE A 280 -9.31 8.23 -14.09
CA PHE A 280 -7.90 8.58 -13.96
C PHE A 280 -7.46 9.61 -14.98
N LYS A 281 -6.63 10.56 -14.53
CA LYS A 281 -5.94 11.52 -15.39
C LYS A 281 -4.42 11.43 -15.16
N PRO A 282 -3.66 10.78 -16.07
CA PRO A 282 -2.21 10.84 -16.04
C PRO A 282 -1.72 12.22 -16.50
N THR A 283 -0.64 12.70 -15.87
CA THR A 283 0.11 13.90 -16.22
C THR A 283 1.59 13.58 -16.17
N ILE A 284 2.29 13.81 -17.28
CA ILE A 284 3.71 13.50 -17.42
C ILE A 284 4.50 14.80 -17.50
N THR A 285 5.60 14.87 -16.75
CA THR A 285 6.57 15.98 -16.82
C THR A 285 7.97 15.40 -16.89
N VAL A 286 8.78 15.89 -17.82
CA VAL A 286 10.18 15.46 -17.96
C VAL A 286 11.09 16.60 -17.52
N THR A 287 12.00 16.35 -16.58
CA THR A 287 12.94 17.35 -16.05
C THR A 287 14.38 16.87 -16.23
N PRO A 288 15.39 17.75 -16.21
CA PRO A 288 16.76 17.32 -15.93
C PRO A 288 16.86 16.67 -14.54
N SER A 289 17.73 15.68 -14.38
CA SER A 289 18.05 15.11 -13.05
C SER A 289 18.94 16.07 -12.26
N PRO A 290 18.62 16.38 -10.99
CA PRO A 290 19.45 17.26 -10.18
C PRO A 290 20.68 16.57 -9.58
N TRP A 291 20.73 15.23 -9.56
CA TRP A 291 21.86 14.46 -9.03
C TRP A 291 22.72 13.77 -10.10
N SER A 292 22.21 13.65 -11.34
CA SER A 292 22.92 12.97 -12.45
C SER A 292 22.97 13.85 -13.70
N ALA A 293 24.10 14.53 -13.91
CA ALA A 293 24.27 15.41 -15.06
C ALA A 293 24.21 14.65 -16.39
N GLY A 294 23.24 15.00 -17.24
CA GLY A 294 22.95 14.36 -18.53
C GLY A 294 21.71 13.46 -18.49
N ASN A 295 21.33 12.98 -17.30
CA ASN A 295 20.11 12.20 -17.12
C ASN A 295 18.88 13.10 -17.00
N ARG A 296 17.72 12.52 -17.27
CA ARG A 296 16.41 13.17 -17.10
C ARG A 296 15.56 12.38 -16.12
N LEU A 297 14.62 13.06 -15.45
CA LEU A 297 13.57 12.45 -14.66
C LEU A 297 12.27 12.49 -15.44
N VAL A 298 11.57 11.37 -15.53
CA VAL A 298 10.20 11.28 -16.04
C VAL A 298 9.27 11.12 -14.84
N HIS A 299 8.54 12.18 -14.54
CA HIS A 299 7.56 12.23 -13.46
C HIS A 299 6.18 11.89 -14.02
N VAL A 300 5.61 10.76 -13.58
CA VAL A 300 4.27 10.30 -13.94
C VAL A 300 3.36 10.50 -12.75
N ALA A 301 2.50 11.51 -12.81
CA ALA A 301 1.43 11.76 -11.85
C ALA A 301 0.12 11.16 -12.36
N ILE A 302 -0.66 10.52 -11.50
CA ILE A 302 -1.98 9.97 -11.82
C ILE A 302 -2.96 10.47 -10.76
N GLN A 303 -3.97 11.23 -11.20
CA GLN A 303 -5.04 11.72 -10.31
C GLN A 303 -6.31 10.90 -10.54
N GLY A 304 -6.85 10.33 -9.47
CA GLY A 304 -8.14 9.66 -9.43
C GLY A 304 -9.31 10.62 -9.30
N TYR A 305 -10.48 10.22 -9.81
CA TYR A 305 -11.73 10.97 -9.68
C TYR A 305 -12.15 11.07 -8.22
N ALA A 306 -12.49 12.28 -7.76
CA ALA A 306 -12.99 12.51 -6.41
C ALA A 306 -14.52 12.52 -6.40
N LEU A 307 -15.11 11.52 -5.75
CA LEU A 307 -16.55 11.45 -5.53
C LEU A 307 -17.03 12.68 -4.77
N GLN A 308 -18.08 13.31 -5.28
CA GLN A 308 -18.74 14.38 -4.55
C GLN A 308 -19.46 13.82 -3.32
N SER A 309 -19.64 14.64 -2.27
CA SER A 309 -20.25 14.17 -1.00
C SER A 309 -21.63 13.52 -1.22
N ALA A 310 -22.44 14.04 -2.14
CA ALA A 310 -23.74 13.48 -2.51
C ALA A 310 -23.65 12.10 -3.19
N GLU A 311 -22.54 11.81 -3.88
CA GLU A 311 -22.29 10.56 -4.61
C GLU A 311 -21.68 9.46 -3.73
N ARG A 312 -21.19 9.81 -2.53
CA ARG A 312 -20.56 8.85 -1.60
C ARG A 312 -21.58 7.79 -1.16
N PRO A 313 -21.31 6.49 -1.40
CA PRO A 313 -22.09 5.39 -0.83
C PRO A 313 -22.13 5.48 0.70
N ARG A 314 -23.11 4.81 1.31
CA ARG A 314 -23.12 4.66 2.78
C ARG A 314 -21.90 3.88 3.24
N ALA A 315 -21.44 4.16 4.45
CA ALA A 315 -20.41 3.41 5.14
C ALA A 315 -21.04 2.48 6.19
N ASN A 316 -20.61 1.23 6.19
CA ASN A 316 -20.92 0.24 7.23
C ASN A 316 -19.60 -0.24 7.83
N LEU A 317 -19.22 0.35 8.96
CA LEU A 317 -17.89 0.20 9.55
C LEU A 317 -17.94 -0.65 10.82
N VAL A 318 -17.04 -1.62 10.91
CA VAL A 318 -16.77 -2.36 12.15
C VAL A 318 -15.38 -1.97 12.63
N PHE A 319 -15.29 -1.29 13.77
CA PHE A 319 -14.01 -0.99 14.42
C PHE A 319 -13.59 -2.20 15.24
N LEU A 320 -12.51 -2.85 14.83
CA LEU A 320 -11.86 -3.91 15.59
C LEU A 320 -10.68 -3.31 16.34
N ILE A 321 -10.79 -3.18 17.66
CA ILE A 321 -9.84 -2.40 18.46
C ILE A 321 -9.09 -3.31 19.42
N ASP A 322 -7.77 -3.27 19.34
CA ASP A 322 -6.88 -3.83 20.35
C ASP A 322 -6.99 -3.01 21.63
N VAL A 323 -7.38 -3.67 22.72
CA VAL A 323 -7.44 -3.07 24.05
C VAL A 323 -6.51 -3.79 25.02
N SER A 324 -5.48 -4.49 24.53
CA SER A 324 -4.48 -5.15 25.38
C SER A 324 -3.68 -4.14 26.23
N GLY A 325 -2.99 -4.64 27.26
CA GLY A 325 -2.21 -3.78 28.15
C GLY A 325 -1.12 -2.96 27.44
N SER A 326 -0.58 -3.44 26.32
CA SER A 326 0.40 -2.69 25.52
C SER A 326 -0.23 -1.45 24.87
N MET A 327 -1.55 -1.39 24.69
CA MET A 327 -2.22 -0.24 24.09
C MET A 327 -2.41 0.95 25.06
N SER A 328 -1.98 0.84 26.33
CA SER A 328 -2.10 1.87 27.38
C SER A 328 -1.37 3.20 27.13
N PRO A 329 -0.15 3.24 26.54
CA PRO A 329 0.58 4.48 26.28
C PRO A 329 -0.18 5.50 25.43
N GLN A 330 0.15 6.79 25.60
CA GLN A 330 -0.55 7.92 24.96
C GLN A 330 -0.53 7.89 23.43
N ASP A 331 0.49 7.29 22.83
CA ASP A 331 0.67 7.15 21.38
C ASP A 331 0.00 5.88 20.81
N ARG A 332 -0.87 5.20 21.58
CA ARG A 332 -1.61 3.99 21.17
C ARG A 332 -3.12 4.15 21.35
N LEU A 333 -3.80 3.45 22.28
CA LEU A 333 -5.27 3.51 22.41
C LEU A 333 -5.82 4.93 22.60
N PRO A 334 -5.20 5.83 23.40
CA PRO A 334 -5.64 7.22 23.48
C PRO A 334 -5.61 7.94 22.12
N LEU A 335 -4.56 7.70 21.31
CA LEU A 335 -4.45 8.23 19.96
C LEU A 335 -5.50 7.60 19.02
N VAL A 336 -5.71 6.28 19.08
CA VAL A 336 -6.77 5.58 18.33
C VAL A 336 -8.15 6.14 18.66
N LYS A 337 -8.47 6.38 19.95
CA LYS A 337 -9.74 7.00 20.36
C LYS A 337 -9.91 8.36 19.71
N ASN A 338 -8.90 9.21 19.74
CA ASN A 338 -8.95 10.52 19.06
C ASN A 338 -9.16 10.37 17.55
N ALA A 339 -8.46 9.42 16.92
CA ALA A 339 -8.55 9.13 15.50
C ALA A 339 -9.97 8.68 15.10
N LEU A 340 -10.57 7.74 15.85
CA LEU A 340 -11.91 7.24 15.59
C LEU A 340 -13.00 8.29 15.83
N ARG A 341 -12.83 9.18 16.82
CA ARG A 341 -13.77 10.32 16.99
C ARG A 341 -13.79 11.20 15.75
N MET A 342 -12.62 11.56 15.23
CA MET A 342 -12.51 12.34 14.00
C MET A 342 -13.14 11.63 12.80
N LEU A 343 -12.94 10.31 12.67
CA LEU A 343 -13.61 9.55 11.60
C LEU A 343 -15.13 9.59 11.73
N VAL A 344 -15.67 9.34 12.92
CA VAL A 344 -17.12 9.37 13.20
C VAL A 344 -17.72 10.76 12.94
N ASP A 345 -16.93 11.83 13.08
CA ASP A 345 -17.35 13.18 12.75
C ASP A 345 -17.59 13.41 11.25
N GLU A 346 -16.91 12.66 10.38
CA GLU A 346 -17.01 12.76 8.91
C GLU A 346 -18.09 11.86 8.30
N LEU A 347 -18.67 10.95 9.09
CA LEU A 347 -19.70 10.02 8.62
C LEU A 347 -21.07 10.69 8.52
N LYS A 348 -21.88 10.22 7.58
CA LYS A 348 -23.27 10.66 7.40
C LYS A 348 -24.17 10.04 8.46
N PRO A 349 -25.27 10.69 8.88
CA PRO A 349 -26.20 10.13 9.88
C PRO A 349 -26.75 8.73 9.53
N GLU A 350 -26.84 8.39 8.24
CA GLU A 350 -27.33 7.12 7.74
C GLU A 350 -26.27 6.00 7.74
N ASP A 351 -24.99 6.34 7.96
CA ASP A 351 -23.91 5.37 8.09
C ASP A 351 -24.06 4.57 9.38
N THR A 352 -23.41 3.41 9.45
CA THR A 352 -23.49 2.49 10.58
C THR A 352 -22.10 2.20 11.13
N VAL A 353 -21.95 2.22 12.45
CA VAL A 353 -20.73 1.86 13.18
C VAL A 353 -21.03 0.75 14.18
N ALA A 354 -20.15 -0.24 14.24
CA ALA A 354 -20.09 -1.24 15.31
C ALA A 354 -18.67 -1.29 15.89
N VAL A 355 -18.52 -1.73 17.13
CA VAL A 355 -17.22 -1.82 17.81
C VAL A 355 -17.04 -3.22 18.40
N VAL A 356 -15.96 -3.87 18.00
CA VAL A 356 -15.46 -5.12 18.56
C VAL A 356 -14.12 -4.84 19.20
N THR A 357 -13.95 -5.25 20.45
CA THR A 357 -12.68 -5.14 21.17
C THR A 357 -12.05 -6.51 21.32
N TYR A 358 -10.72 -6.57 21.30
CA TYR A 358 -9.99 -7.78 21.67
C TYR A 358 -8.83 -7.49 22.63
N ALA A 359 -8.66 -8.40 23.59
CA ALA A 359 -7.55 -8.52 24.52
C ALA A 359 -7.48 -9.98 24.94
N SER A 360 -7.60 -10.34 26.23
CA SER A 360 -7.60 -11.74 26.68
C SER A 360 -8.84 -12.54 26.24
N GLY A 361 -9.76 -11.88 25.54
CA GLY A 361 -10.90 -12.42 24.81
C GLY A 361 -11.40 -11.36 23.82
N SER A 362 -12.42 -11.68 23.04
CA SER A 362 -13.11 -10.77 22.13
C SER A 362 -14.52 -10.45 22.63
N GLY A 363 -15.01 -9.26 22.33
CA GLY A 363 -16.36 -8.85 22.72
C GLY A 363 -16.90 -7.71 21.85
N VAL A 364 -18.21 -7.69 21.65
CA VAL A 364 -18.92 -6.59 20.99
C VAL A 364 -19.13 -5.49 22.03
N ALA A 365 -18.41 -4.38 21.89
CA ALA A 365 -18.56 -3.21 22.74
C ALA A 365 -19.72 -2.31 22.26
N LEU A 366 -20.02 -2.34 20.96
CA LEU A 366 -21.13 -1.62 20.36
C LEU A 366 -21.74 -2.45 19.23
N GLU A 367 -23.01 -2.82 19.39
CA GLU A 367 -23.83 -3.38 18.32
C GLU A 367 -24.03 -2.35 17.19
N PRO A 368 -24.27 -2.78 15.93
CA PRO A 368 -24.46 -1.89 14.79
C PRO A 368 -25.41 -0.73 15.10
N THR A 369 -24.84 0.47 15.13
CA THR A 369 -25.52 1.70 15.57
C THR A 369 -25.39 2.75 14.46
N LYS A 370 -26.51 3.39 14.12
CA LYS A 370 -26.52 4.49 13.15
C LYS A 370 -25.76 5.69 13.68
N VAL A 371 -25.03 6.38 12.82
CA VAL A 371 -24.32 7.62 13.17
C VAL A 371 -25.27 8.74 13.59
N ALA A 372 -26.56 8.66 13.25
CA ALA A 372 -27.61 9.49 13.85
C ALA A 372 -27.61 9.43 15.40
N ASP A 373 -27.22 8.30 16.00
CA ASP A 373 -26.97 8.14 17.45
C ASP A 373 -25.47 8.31 17.78
N LYS A 374 -24.91 9.41 17.30
CA LYS A 374 -23.47 9.73 17.42
C LYS A 374 -22.99 9.72 18.86
N ALA A 375 -23.81 10.23 19.79
CA ALA A 375 -23.46 10.33 21.19
C ALA A 375 -23.17 8.96 21.81
N LYS A 376 -23.96 7.92 21.46
CA LYS A 376 -23.74 6.55 21.90
C LYS A 376 -22.43 5.98 21.35
N ILE A 377 -22.13 6.21 20.07
CA ILE A 377 -20.88 5.74 19.44
C ILE A 377 -19.66 6.37 20.15
N LEU A 378 -19.69 7.69 20.35
CA LEU A 378 -18.59 8.41 21.00
C LEU A 378 -18.42 7.97 22.46
N ALA A 379 -19.52 7.79 23.20
CA ALA A 379 -19.47 7.30 24.57
C ALA A 379 -18.85 5.89 24.67
N THR A 380 -19.16 4.99 23.73
CA THR A 380 -18.51 3.67 23.67
C THR A 380 -17.01 3.79 23.41
N ILE A 381 -16.58 4.63 22.45
CA ILE A 381 -15.16 4.88 22.17
C ILE A 381 -14.46 5.45 23.43
N ASP A 382 -15.12 6.37 24.13
CA ASP A 382 -14.59 6.99 25.35
C ASP A 382 -14.46 6.01 26.52
N ALA A 383 -15.31 5.00 26.59
CA ALA A 383 -15.26 3.97 27.62
C ALA A 383 -14.16 2.92 27.40
N LEU A 384 -13.53 2.87 26.22
CA LEU A 384 -12.44 1.92 25.95
C LEU A 384 -11.25 2.15 26.89
N GLY A 385 -10.77 1.07 27.50
CA GLY A 385 -9.62 1.04 28.40
C GLY A 385 -8.70 -0.15 28.09
N ALA A 386 -7.39 0.07 28.24
CA ALA A 386 -6.37 -0.93 27.95
C ALA A 386 -6.16 -1.90 29.14
N GLY A 387 -6.11 -3.21 28.87
CA GLY A 387 -5.84 -4.25 29.86
C GLY A 387 -5.86 -5.67 29.27
N GLY A 388 -5.21 -6.61 29.96
CA GLY A 388 -5.15 -8.03 29.56
C GLY A 388 -4.08 -8.35 28.51
N SER A 389 -3.91 -9.66 28.23
CA SER A 389 -3.10 -10.18 27.12
C SER A 389 -3.82 -9.99 25.77
N THR A 390 -3.23 -10.38 24.64
CA THR A 390 -3.87 -10.22 23.32
C THR A 390 -4.57 -11.53 22.88
N ALA A 391 -5.62 -11.46 22.04
CA ALA A 391 -6.29 -12.61 21.38
C ALA A 391 -6.77 -12.23 19.97
N GLY A 392 -5.83 -11.75 19.14
CA GLY A 392 -6.10 -11.10 17.86
C GLY A 392 -6.86 -11.96 16.83
N ALA A 393 -6.58 -13.27 16.76
CA ALA A 393 -7.22 -14.14 15.76
C ALA A 393 -8.74 -14.26 15.95
N GLN A 394 -9.21 -14.36 17.20
CA GLN A 394 -10.64 -14.43 17.51
C GLN A 394 -11.33 -13.09 17.24
N GLY A 395 -10.65 -11.97 17.55
CA GLY A 395 -11.17 -10.63 17.29
C GLY A 395 -11.50 -10.40 15.82
N ILE A 396 -10.61 -10.81 14.91
CA ILE A 396 -10.84 -10.71 13.45
C ILE A 396 -12.06 -11.53 13.02
N GLN A 397 -12.21 -12.76 13.52
CA GLN A 397 -13.35 -13.60 13.17
C GLN A 397 -14.68 -13.00 13.65
N ASP A 398 -14.71 -12.45 14.86
CA ASP A 398 -15.92 -11.84 15.42
C ASP A 398 -16.28 -10.53 14.72
N ALA A 399 -15.29 -9.70 14.37
CA ALA A 399 -15.50 -8.50 13.57
C ALA A 399 -16.10 -8.84 12.20
N TYR A 400 -15.58 -9.88 11.51
CA TYR A 400 -16.16 -10.32 10.25
C TYR A 400 -17.55 -10.94 10.41
N ARG A 401 -17.82 -11.65 11.50
CA ARG A 401 -19.15 -12.19 11.79
C ARG A 401 -20.17 -11.05 11.96
N LEU A 402 -19.79 -10.01 12.68
CA LEU A 402 -20.63 -8.83 12.89
C LEU A 402 -20.81 -8.00 11.60
N ALA A 403 -19.75 -7.87 10.80
CA ALA A 403 -19.83 -7.22 9.50
C ALA A 403 -20.75 -7.96 8.53
N GLU A 404 -20.70 -9.30 8.50
CA GLU A 404 -21.59 -10.14 7.69
C GLU A 404 -23.04 -10.10 8.18
N SER A 405 -23.29 -10.12 9.49
CA SER A 405 -24.65 -10.06 10.04
C SER A 405 -25.33 -8.70 9.78
N ASN A 406 -24.53 -7.64 9.68
CA ASN A 406 -24.99 -6.29 9.38
C ASN A 406 -24.69 -5.85 7.94
N PHE A 407 -24.47 -6.80 7.01
CA PHE A 407 -24.04 -6.48 5.66
C PHE A 407 -25.06 -5.64 4.89
N ASP A 408 -24.61 -4.53 4.30
CA ASP A 408 -25.43 -3.67 3.44
C ASP A 408 -24.88 -3.69 2.01
N LYS A 409 -25.65 -4.29 1.09
CA LYS A 409 -25.31 -4.41 -0.34
C LYS A 409 -25.11 -3.08 -1.07
N THR A 410 -25.61 -1.99 -0.50
CA THR A 410 -25.54 -0.65 -1.08
C THR A 410 -24.55 0.26 -0.35
N ALA A 411 -23.90 -0.25 0.70
CA ALA A 411 -22.85 0.43 1.45
C ALA A 411 -21.48 -0.19 1.16
N VAL A 412 -20.43 0.54 1.51
CA VAL A 412 -19.10 -0.03 1.70
C VAL A 412 -19.09 -0.73 3.06
N ASN A 413 -18.86 -2.04 3.07
CA ASN A 413 -18.72 -2.83 4.28
C ASN A 413 -17.23 -3.00 4.59
N ARG A 414 -16.78 -2.50 5.74
CA ARG A 414 -15.35 -2.49 6.07
C ARG A 414 -15.08 -2.71 7.55
N VAL A 415 -14.10 -3.56 7.83
CA VAL A 415 -13.47 -3.68 9.13
C VAL A 415 -12.27 -2.74 9.18
N ILE A 416 -12.17 -1.91 10.22
CA ILE A 416 -10.99 -1.10 10.52
C ILE A 416 -10.36 -1.65 11.78
N LEU A 417 -9.16 -2.22 11.64
CA LEU A 417 -8.42 -2.86 12.70
C LEU A 417 -7.38 -1.89 13.29
N ALA A 418 -7.49 -1.56 14.56
CA ALA A 418 -6.55 -0.70 15.27
C ALA A 418 -5.69 -1.51 16.26
N THR A 419 -4.37 -1.46 16.12
CA THR A 419 -3.42 -2.35 16.81
C THR A 419 -2.02 -1.74 16.93
N ASP A 420 -1.22 -2.20 17.88
CA ASP A 420 0.21 -1.88 17.98
C ASP A 420 1.13 -2.90 17.29
N GLY A 421 0.56 -3.89 16.59
CA GLY A 421 1.28 -4.83 15.73
C GLY A 421 1.48 -6.23 16.32
N ASP A 422 1.00 -6.51 17.54
CA ASP A 422 1.09 -7.83 18.16
C ASP A 422 -0.14 -8.72 17.87
N PHE A 423 -0.15 -9.35 16.70
CA PHE A 423 -1.16 -10.36 16.34
C PHE A 423 -0.85 -11.77 16.86
N ASN A 424 0.20 -11.98 17.66
CA ASN A 424 0.77 -13.31 17.95
C ASN A 424 0.00 -14.17 18.96
N VAL A 425 -1.32 -14.15 18.89
CA VAL A 425 -2.18 -14.70 19.93
C VAL A 425 -3.25 -15.58 19.30
N GLY A 426 -2.85 -16.84 19.17
CA GLY A 426 -3.64 -17.95 18.64
C GLY A 426 -2.90 -18.69 17.54
N VAL A 427 -3.16 -19.99 17.44
CA VAL A 427 -2.61 -21.00 16.51
C VAL A 427 -2.92 -20.71 15.02
N ALA A 428 -3.24 -19.47 14.66
CA ALA A 428 -3.57 -19.09 13.30
C ALA A 428 -2.28 -18.98 12.48
N ASP A 429 -2.09 -19.91 11.55
CA ASP A 429 -1.13 -19.75 10.47
C ASP A 429 -1.44 -18.42 9.75
N GLN A 430 -0.41 -17.59 9.54
CA GLN A 430 -0.55 -16.34 8.79
C GLN A 430 -1.19 -16.60 7.41
N SER A 431 -0.97 -17.78 6.83
CA SER A 431 -1.60 -18.20 5.58
C SER A 431 -3.13 -18.36 5.72
N GLU A 432 -3.61 -18.93 6.82
CA GLU A 432 -5.04 -19.10 7.10
C GLU A 432 -5.74 -17.75 7.32
N LEU A 433 -5.08 -16.83 8.02
CA LEU A 433 -5.60 -15.49 8.23
C LEU A 433 -5.70 -14.70 6.92
N LYS A 434 -4.67 -14.75 6.08
CA LYS A 434 -4.69 -14.16 4.73
C LYS A 434 -5.84 -14.75 3.90
N GLY A 435 -5.96 -16.08 3.87
CA GLY A 435 -7.04 -16.74 3.14
C GLY A 435 -8.44 -16.43 3.70
N LEU A 436 -8.57 -16.21 5.01
CA LEU A 436 -9.84 -15.74 5.60
C LEU A 436 -10.19 -14.34 5.08
N ILE A 437 -9.24 -13.41 5.12
CA ILE A 437 -9.44 -12.02 4.67
C ILE A 437 -9.79 -11.99 3.18
N GLU A 438 -9.11 -12.76 2.34
CA GLU A 438 -9.40 -12.85 0.90
C GLU A 438 -10.84 -13.34 0.65
N ARG A 439 -11.28 -14.40 1.33
CA ARG A 439 -12.66 -14.90 1.22
C ARG A 439 -13.70 -13.90 1.71
N LYS A 440 -13.37 -13.08 2.72
CA LYS A 440 -14.29 -12.04 3.23
C LYS A 440 -14.35 -10.84 2.29
N ARG A 441 -13.21 -10.47 1.69
CA ARG A 441 -13.13 -9.48 0.61
C ARG A 441 -13.97 -9.90 -0.59
N GLU A 442 -13.93 -11.17 -1.01
CA GLU A 442 -14.78 -11.69 -2.10
C GLU A 442 -16.27 -11.56 -1.81
N LYS A 443 -16.66 -11.58 -0.53
CA LYS A 443 -18.04 -11.31 -0.07
C LYS A 443 -18.36 -9.81 0.06
N GLY A 444 -17.43 -8.92 -0.26
CA GLY A 444 -17.60 -7.48 -0.20
C GLY A 444 -17.34 -6.85 1.17
N VAL A 445 -16.65 -7.54 2.09
CA VAL A 445 -16.23 -6.99 3.39
C VAL A 445 -14.71 -6.77 3.39
N PHE A 446 -14.29 -5.51 3.31
CA PHE A 446 -12.89 -5.10 3.20
C PHE A 446 -12.21 -4.95 4.56
N LEU A 447 -10.88 -4.94 4.60
CA LEU A 447 -10.09 -4.71 5.81
C LEU A 447 -9.10 -3.56 5.61
N SER A 448 -9.10 -2.60 6.53
CA SER A 448 -8.04 -1.60 6.69
C SER A 448 -7.39 -1.71 8.06
N ILE A 449 -6.12 -1.33 8.14
CA ILE A 449 -5.34 -1.43 9.36
C ILE A 449 -4.84 -0.05 9.77
N LEU A 450 -5.02 0.27 11.05
CA LEU A 450 -4.53 1.44 11.75
C LEU A 450 -3.48 0.98 12.77
N GLY A 451 -2.21 1.01 12.36
CA GLY A 451 -1.08 0.70 13.21
C GLY A 451 -0.68 1.89 14.09
N VAL A 452 -0.35 1.64 15.36
CA VAL A 452 0.09 2.67 16.32
C VAL A 452 1.27 2.21 17.18
N GLY A 453 1.94 3.14 17.86
CA GLY A 453 3.03 2.81 18.79
C GLY A 453 4.34 2.33 18.12
N GLN A 454 5.32 1.93 18.94
CA GLN A 454 6.64 1.46 18.49
C GLN A 454 7.11 0.25 19.29
N GLY A 455 8.17 -0.42 18.82
CA GLY A 455 8.90 -1.47 19.54
C GLY A 455 8.39 -2.89 19.29
N ASN A 456 7.19 -3.04 18.72
CA ASN A 456 6.58 -4.32 18.32
C ASN A 456 5.85 -4.21 16.96
N TYR A 457 6.07 -3.12 16.21
CA TYR A 457 5.33 -2.84 14.99
C TYR A 457 5.73 -3.83 13.88
N ASN A 458 4.77 -4.63 13.40
CA ASN A 458 4.99 -5.61 12.34
C ASN A 458 4.46 -5.10 10.99
N ASP A 459 5.25 -4.22 10.36
CA ASP A 459 4.88 -3.55 9.11
C ASP A 459 4.49 -4.55 8.01
N ALA A 460 5.33 -5.57 7.79
CA ALA A 460 5.12 -6.57 6.75
C ALA A 460 3.81 -7.34 6.92
N LEU A 461 3.44 -7.69 8.17
CA LEU A 461 2.16 -8.35 8.42
C LEU A 461 0.98 -7.40 8.15
N MET A 462 1.06 -6.16 8.63
CA MET A 462 -0.02 -5.19 8.45
C MET A 462 -0.25 -4.85 6.97
N GLN A 463 0.83 -4.62 6.21
CA GLN A 463 0.74 -4.41 4.78
C GLN A 463 0.12 -5.62 4.08
N ALA A 464 0.56 -6.83 4.40
CA ALA A 464 0.00 -8.03 3.80
C ALA A 464 -1.50 -8.17 4.10
N LEU A 465 -1.93 -8.05 5.36
CA LEU A 465 -3.34 -8.19 5.73
C LEU A 465 -4.23 -7.11 5.07
N ALA A 466 -3.75 -5.87 4.99
CA ALA A 466 -4.47 -4.78 4.32
C ALA A 466 -4.59 -5.02 2.81
N GLN A 467 -3.51 -5.45 2.15
CA GLN A 467 -3.51 -5.82 0.73
C GLN A 467 -4.46 -6.99 0.44
N ASN A 468 -4.41 -8.07 1.24
CA ASN A 468 -5.34 -9.20 1.11
C ASN A 468 -6.81 -8.77 1.30
N GLY A 469 -7.05 -7.69 2.04
CA GLY A 469 -8.37 -7.15 2.35
C GLY A 469 -8.84 -5.99 1.47
N ASN A 470 -8.09 -5.62 0.43
CA ASN A 470 -8.28 -4.41 -0.41
C ASN A 470 -8.55 -3.15 0.42
N GLY A 471 -7.72 -2.91 1.43
CA GLY A 471 -7.70 -1.67 2.18
C GLY A 471 -6.28 -1.17 2.45
N ALA A 472 -6.19 0.00 3.09
CA ALA A 472 -4.90 0.63 3.38
C ALA A 472 -4.33 0.16 4.72
N ALA A 473 -3.00 0.14 4.81
CA ALA A 473 -2.26 0.07 6.06
C ALA A 473 -1.72 1.46 6.42
N VAL A 474 -2.25 2.05 7.48
CA VAL A 474 -1.86 3.40 7.94
C VAL A 474 -1.12 3.26 9.26
N TYR A 475 0.07 3.85 9.36
CA TYR A 475 0.78 4.03 10.61
C TYR A 475 0.52 5.43 11.18
N VAL A 476 -0.12 5.50 12.35
CA VAL A 476 -0.46 6.75 13.02
C VAL A 476 0.50 7.00 14.18
N ASP A 477 1.41 7.94 13.98
CA ASP A 477 2.41 8.37 14.97
C ASP A 477 1.95 9.59 15.79
N ASN A 478 1.02 10.39 15.27
CA ASN A 478 0.50 11.58 15.93
C ASN A 478 -0.93 11.95 15.47
N LEU A 479 -1.52 12.99 16.08
CA LEU A 479 -2.89 13.40 15.81
C LEU A 479 -3.09 14.00 14.40
N ASN A 480 -2.07 14.66 13.84
CA ASN A 480 -2.16 15.20 12.48
C ASN A 480 -2.15 14.06 11.45
N GLU A 481 -1.41 12.98 11.70
CA GLU A 481 -1.46 11.77 10.88
C GLU A 481 -2.83 11.09 10.97
N ALA A 482 -3.36 10.98 12.18
CA ALA A 482 -4.71 10.45 12.40
C ALA A 482 -5.77 11.24 11.62
N ARG A 483 -5.70 12.58 11.67
CA ARG A 483 -6.58 13.47 10.90
C ARG A 483 -6.41 13.24 9.41
N LYS A 484 -5.18 13.25 8.90
CA LYS A 484 -4.92 13.06 7.48
C LYS A 484 -5.53 11.77 6.97
N ALA A 485 -5.21 10.64 7.61
CA ALA A 485 -5.64 9.33 7.17
C ALA A 485 -7.16 9.10 7.32
N LEU A 486 -7.75 9.55 8.42
CA LEU A 486 -9.14 9.24 8.76
C LEU A 486 -10.15 10.36 8.48
N VAL A 487 -9.71 11.55 8.07
CA VAL A 487 -10.58 12.67 7.70
C VAL A 487 -10.31 13.07 6.26
N GLU A 488 -9.09 13.50 5.96
CA GLU A 488 -8.75 14.07 4.65
C GLU A 488 -8.73 12.99 3.56
N GLU A 489 -8.19 11.81 3.89
CA GLU A 489 -8.01 10.70 2.95
C GLU A 489 -9.03 9.57 3.16
N ALA A 490 -9.98 9.73 4.09
CA ALA A 490 -11.01 8.73 4.36
C ALA A 490 -11.78 8.33 3.10
N SER A 491 -12.08 9.29 2.22
CA SER A 491 -12.76 8.99 0.96
C SER A 491 -11.91 8.13 0.01
N SER A 492 -10.59 8.33 0.01
CA SER A 492 -9.63 7.56 -0.78
C SER A 492 -9.45 6.15 -0.24
N THR A 493 -9.60 5.93 1.07
CA THR A 493 -9.46 4.59 1.66
C THR A 493 -10.77 3.81 1.60
N LEU A 494 -11.91 4.49 1.79
CA LEU A 494 -13.21 3.84 1.95
C LEU A 494 -13.93 3.59 0.62
N PHE A 495 -13.81 4.48 -0.36
CA PHE A 495 -14.65 4.42 -1.57
C PHE A 495 -13.83 4.11 -2.82
N PRO A 496 -13.72 2.82 -3.24
CA PRO A 496 -13.00 2.43 -4.46
C PRO A 496 -13.67 3.02 -5.70
N ILE A 497 -12.88 3.64 -6.59
CA ILE A 497 -13.30 4.13 -7.91
C ILE A 497 -12.80 3.24 -9.04
N ALA A 498 -11.81 2.37 -8.77
CA ALA A 498 -11.34 1.36 -9.69
C ALA A 498 -10.69 0.19 -8.94
N LYS A 499 -10.62 -0.96 -9.62
CA LYS A 499 -9.97 -2.19 -9.15
C LYS A 499 -8.86 -2.61 -10.10
N ASP A 500 -7.95 -3.43 -9.60
CA ASP A 500 -6.88 -4.07 -10.37
C ASP A 500 -6.10 -3.08 -11.25
N VAL A 501 -5.59 -2.03 -10.62
CA VAL A 501 -4.99 -0.90 -11.34
C VAL A 501 -3.49 -1.13 -11.54
N LYS A 502 -3.09 -1.28 -12.80
CA LYS A 502 -1.72 -1.62 -13.23
C LYS A 502 -1.13 -0.52 -14.08
N ILE A 503 0.11 -0.16 -13.80
CA ILE A 503 0.86 0.81 -14.60
C ILE A 503 1.96 0.07 -15.35
N GLN A 504 2.09 0.37 -16.64
CA GLN A 504 3.19 -0.10 -17.46
C GLN A 504 3.78 1.08 -18.24
N VAL A 505 5.11 1.18 -18.22
CA VAL A 505 5.86 2.11 -19.07
C VAL A 505 6.74 1.31 -20.00
N GLU A 506 6.63 1.58 -21.30
CA GLU A 506 7.45 0.99 -22.35
C GLU A 506 8.38 2.07 -22.93
N TRP A 507 9.68 1.89 -22.79
CA TRP A 507 10.69 2.84 -23.24
C TRP A 507 11.06 2.63 -24.69
N ASN A 508 11.32 3.72 -25.39
CA ASN A 508 11.82 3.71 -26.75
C ASN A 508 13.37 3.61 -26.74
N PRO A 509 13.98 2.47 -27.13
CA PRO A 509 15.43 2.28 -27.07
C PRO A 509 16.22 3.23 -28.00
N ALA A 510 15.56 3.81 -29.00
CA ALA A 510 16.18 4.81 -29.87
C ALA A 510 16.35 6.18 -29.19
N ARG A 511 15.68 6.42 -28.07
CA ARG A 511 15.67 7.71 -27.36
C ARG A 511 16.14 7.60 -25.91
N VAL A 512 16.01 6.42 -25.31
CA VAL A 512 16.42 6.10 -23.94
C VAL A 512 17.33 4.89 -24.00
N SER A 513 18.57 5.00 -23.51
CA SER A 513 19.48 3.85 -23.40
C SER A 513 19.19 3.06 -22.13
N GLU A 514 18.94 3.76 -21.02
CA GLU A 514 18.78 3.17 -19.70
C GLU A 514 17.67 3.87 -18.92
N TYR A 515 17.07 3.15 -17.98
CA TYR A 515 16.11 3.72 -17.04
C TYR A 515 16.18 3.04 -15.68
N ARG A 516 15.67 3.72 -14.65
CA ARG A 516 15.49 3.22 -13.29
C ARG A 516 14.20 3.77 -12.70
N LEU A 517 13.33 2.89 -12.19
CA LEU A 517 12.18 3.31 -11.38
C LEU A 517 12.67 3.63 -9.97
N ILE A 518 12.37 4.82 -9.46
CA ILE A 518 12.76 5.25 -8.11
C ILE A 518 11.67 4.82 -7.12
N GLY A 519 11.99 3.88 -6.22
CA GLY A 519 11.01 3.24 -5.33
C GLY A 519 10.25 2.09 -6.02
N TYR A 520 9.13 1.67 -5.43
CA TYR A 520 8.24 0.59 -5.90
C TYR A 520 8.87 -0.81 -5.92
N GLU A 521 9.92 -1.06 -5.15
CA GLU A 521 10.61 -2.36 -5.13
C GLU A 521 9.71 -3.52 -4.67
N THR A 522 8.77 -3.26 -3.75
CA THR A 522 7.80 -4.25 -3.25
C THR A 522 6.55 -4.38 -4.13
N ARG A 523 6.42 -3.51 -5.15
CA ARG A 523 5.22 -3.36 -5.98
C ARG A 523 5.50 -3.68 -7.46
N ALA A 524 6.69 -4.18 -7.78
CA ALA A 524 7.08 -4.61 -9.11
C ALA A 524 6.26 -5.83 -9.56
N LEU A 525 5.71 -5.77 -10.77
CA LEU A 525 4.96 -6.84 -11.41
C LEU A 525 5.73 -7.39 -12.61
N ARG A 526 5.47 -8.66 -12.97
CA ARG A 526 6.02 -9.19 -14.22
C ARG A 526 5.31 -8.56 -15.42
N ARG A 527 5.97 -8.53 -16.57
CA ARG A 527 5.41 -7.94 -17.80
C ARG A 527 4.09 -8.62 -18.20
N GLU A 528 4.03 -9.94 -18.08
CA GLU A 528 2.86 -10.77 -18.38
C GLU A 528 1.69 -10.54 -17.42
N ASP A 529 1.96 -10.05 -16.20
CA ASP A 529 0.92 -9.75 -15.21
C ASP A 529 0.07 -8.55 -15.65
N PHE A 530 0.61 -7.67 -16.51
CA PHE A 530 -0.08 -6.48 -17.00
C PHE A 530 -1.41 -6.81 -17.69
N ASN A 531 -1.44 -7.86 -18.53
CA ASN A 531 -2.63 -8.29 -19.27
C ASN A 531 -3.39 -9.43 -18.57
N ASN A 532 -2.90 -9.88 -17.42
CA ASN A 532 -3.52 -10.98 -16.67
C ASN A 532 -4.50 -10.43 -15.64
N ASP A 533 -5.79 -10.42 -15.99
CA ASP A 533 -6.88 -9.95 -15.11
C ASP A 533 -7.04 -10.79 -13.83
N LYS A 534 -6.31 -11.93 -13.70
CA LYS A 534 -6.28 -12.77 -12.48
C LYS A 534 -5.23 -12.32 -11.45
N VAL A 535 -4.27 -11.50 -11.85
CA VAL A 535 -3.27 -10.93 -10.93
C VAL A 535 -3.86 -9.64 -10.39
N ASP A 536 -4.14 -9.58 -9.10
CA ASP A 536 -4.65 -8.36 -8.47
C ASP A 536 -3.49 -7.38 -8.23
N ALA A 537 -3.64 -6.15 -8.73
CA ALA A 537 -2.68 -5.07 -8.54
C ALA A 537 -3.17 -3.96 -7.59
N GLY A 538 -4.24 -4.24 -6.84
CA GLY A 538 -4.79 -3.32 -5.85
C GLY A 538 -5.87 -2.40 -6.40
N ASP A 539 -6.63 -1.83 -5.47
CA ASP A 539 -7.75 -0.96 -5.73
C ASP A 539 -7.36 0.50 -5.50
N VAL A 540 -8.02 1.41 -6.21
CA VAL A 540 -7.80 2.85 -6.04
C VAL A 540 -9.10 3.49 -5.59
N GLY A 541 -9.03 4.27 -4.52
CA GLY A 541 -10.19 5.01 -4.04
C GLY A 541 -10.31 6.43 -4.53
N SER A 542 -11.42 7.04 -4.12
CA SER A 542 -11.86 8.35 -4.56
C SER A 542 -10.83 9.43 -4.25
N GLY A 543 -10.43 10.17 -5.29
CA GLY A 543 -9.48 11.29 -5.18
C GLY A 543 -8.05 10.87 -4.91
N HIS A 544 -7.75 9.56 -4.90
CA HIS A 544 -6.41 9.05 -4.70
C HIS A 544 -5.44 9.59 -5.76
N ARG A 545 -4.19 9.77 -5.39
CA ARG A 545 -3.15 10.31 -6.25
C ARG A 545 -1.91 9.45 -6.14
N VAL A 546 -1.28 9.15 -7.27
CA VAL A 546 -0.06 8.36 -7.31
C VAL A 546 0.97 8.98 -8.23
N THR A 547 2.23 8.91 -7.81
CA THR A 547 3.38 9.49 -8.46
C THR A 547 4.48 8.45 -8.57
N ALA A 548 4.89 8.18 -9.81
CA ALA A 548 6.07 7.39 -10.12
C ALA A 548 7.11 8.28 -10.78
N ILE A 549 8.38 8.10 -10.40
CA ILE A 549 9.50 8.86 -10.95
C ILE A 549 10.50 7.87 -11.54
N TYR A 550 10.80 8.03 -12.81
CA TYR A 550 11.88 7.33 -13.46
C TYR A 550 13.08 8.25 -13.65
N GLU A 551 14.28 7.73 -13.42
CA GLU A 551 15.49 8.33 -13.96
C GLU A 551 15.83 7.65 -15.29
N ILE A 552 16.11 8.43 -16.33
CA ILE A 552 16.44 7.93 -17.67
C ILE A 552 17.77 8.51 -18.15
N THR A 553 18.54 7.67 -18.84
CA THR A 553 19.73 8.06 -19.61
C THR A 553 19.31 8.23 -21.08
N PRO A 554 19.42 9.43 -21.69
CA PRO A 554 19.14 9.61 -23.11
C PRO A 554 20.04 8.75 -23.99
N ALA A 555 19.50 8.23 -25.09
CA ALA A 555 20.28 7.49 -26.07
C ALA A 555 21.43 8.35 -26.63
N GLY A 556 22.61 7.75 -26.79
CA GLY A 556 23.83 8.46 -27.22
C GLY A 556 24.56 9.21 -26.10
N SER A 557 24.13 9.10 -24.84
CA SER A 557 24.89 9.59 -23.69
C SER A 557 26.23 8.85 -23.55
N GLU A 558 27.29 9.58 -23.22
CA GLU A 558 28.62 9.02 -22.92
C GLU A 558 28.71 8.44 -21.49
N LYS A 559 27.65 8.58 -20.68
CA LYS A 559 27.60 8.19 -19.26
C LYS A 559 26.70 7.00 -18.97
N ASN A 560 26.56 6.06 -19.90
CA ASN A 560 25.82 4.84 -19.65
C ASN A 560 26.49 4.04 -18.52
N LEU A 561 25.70 3.47 -17.62
CA LEU A 561 26.17 2.59 -16.54
C LEU A 561 26.27 1.12 -16.97
N ILE A 562 25.60 0.77 -18.06
CA ILE A 562 25.53 -0.55 -18.66
C ILE A 562 26.25 -0.50 -20.01
N ASP A 563 27.28 -1.34 -20.16
CA ASP A 563 27.99 -1.49 -21.42
C ASP A 563 27.10 -2.10 -22.52
N ASP A 564 27.32 -1.65 -23.75
CA ASP A 564 26.67 -2.25 -24.91
C ASP A 564 27.02 -3.74 -25.05
N LEU A 565 26.00 -4.55 -25.33
CA LEU A 565 26.20 -5.98 -25.57
C LEU A 565 27.06 -6.19 -26.83
N ARG A 566 28.26 -6.77 -26.65
CA ARG A 566 29.16 -7.13 -27.76
C ARG A 566 28.50 -7.97 -28.86
N TYR A 567 27.50 -8.76 -28.51
CA TYR A 567 26.78 -9.68 -29.41
C TYR A 567 25.29 -9.36 -29.54
N GLY A 568 24.82 -8.25 -28.97
CA GLY A 568 23.41 -7.84 -29.06
C GLY A 568 23.12 -7.19 -30.41
N GLN A 569 22.09 -7.68 -31.12
CA GLN A 569 21.58 -7.02 -32.33
C GLN A 569 20.70 -5.84 -31.92
N ASN A 570 21.25 -4.62 -31.90
CA ASN A 570 20.45 -3.39 -31.76
C ASN A 570 19.71 -3.14 -33.08
N THR A 571 18.47 -3.61 -33.20
CA THR A 571 17.62 -3.23 -34.34
C THR A 571 16.92 -1.91 -33.99
N PRO A 572 17.20 -0.79 -34.68
CA PRO A 572 16.55 0.48 -34.39
C PRO A 572 15.05 0.37 -34.66
N ALA A 573 14.23 0.87 -33.73
CA ALA A 573 12.78 0.96 -33.93
C ALA A 573 12.43 1.85 -35.14
N ALA A 574 11.30 1.56 -35.78
CA ALA A 574 10.83 2.24 -36.98
C ALA A 574 10.81 3.78 -36.84
N ALA A 575 11.15 4.49 -37.91
CA ALA A 575 11.44 5.93 -37.94
C ALA A 575 10.30 6.87 -37.46
N GLN A 576 9.07 6.37 -37.30
CA GLN A 576 7.92 7.13 -36.78
C GLN A 576 7.93 7.35 -35.26
N ALA A 577 8.70 6.56 -34.48
CA ALA A 577 8.78 6.67 -33.02
C ALA A 577 9.82 7.71 -32.54
N LYS A 578 10.43 8.51 -33.41
CA LYS A 578 11.59 9.35 -33.05
C LYS A 578 11.29 10.51 -32.11
N SER A 579 10.04 10.91 -31.89
CA SER A 579 9.67 12.08 -31.05
C SER A 579 9.24 11.73 -29.61
N GLU A 580 9.25 10.46 -29.24
CA GLU A 580 8.73 9.97 -27.96
C GLU A 580 9.82 9.19 -27.20
N LEU A 581 9.92 9.44 -25.90
CA LEU A 581 10.81 8.74 -24.98
C LEU A 581 10.29 7.35 -24.63
N GLY A 582 8.98 7.16 -24.67
CA GLY A 582 8.30 5.93 -24.31
C GLY A 582 6.79 6.11 -24.29
N PHE A 583 6.09 5.14 -23.73
CA PHE A 583 4.65 5.06 -23.75
C PHE A 583 4.11 4.56 -22.40
N LEU A 584 3.18 5.31 -21.82
CA LEU A 584 2.50 4.98 -20.57
C LEU A 584 1.19 4.23 -20.88
N LYS A 585 0.96 3.11 -20.19
CA LYS A 585 -0.28 2.34 -20.22
C LYS A 585 -0.78 2.16 -18.79
N LEU A 586 -2.02 2.52 -18.55
CA LEU A 586 -2.73 2.34 -17.28
C LEU A 586 -3.93 1.44 -17.51
N ARG A 587 -3.90 0.23 -16.95
CA ARG A 587 -5.02 -0.71 -16.98
C ARG A 587 -5.79 -0.64 -15.67
N TYR A 588 -7.12 -0.71 -15.74
CA TYR A 588 -8.00 -0.68 -14.56
C TYR A 588 -9.34 -1.33 -14.85
N LYS A 589 -10.07 -1.73 -13.81
CA LYS A 589 -11.48 -2.17 -13.88
C LYS A 589 -12.35 -1.18 -13.11
N LEU A 590 -13.56 -0.86 -13.57
CA LEU A 590 -14.50 -0.09 -12.74
C LEU A 590 -15.03 -0.98 -11.59
N PRO A 591 -15.50 -0.42 -10.45
CA PRO A 591 -15.81 -1.21 -9.26
C PRO A 591 -16.86 -2.30 -9.45
N LYS A 592 -17.75 -2.14 -10.44
CA LYS A 592 -18.82 -3.08 -10.79
C LYS A 592 -18.57 -3.85 -12.11
N GLU A 593 -17.40 -3.66 -12.72
CA GLU A 593 -17.03 -4.30 -13.98
C GLU A 593 -15.92 -5.32 -13.75
N GLU A 594 -16.02 -6.45 -14.44
CA GLU A 594 -14.97 -7.48 -14.44
C GLU A 594 -13.97 -7.28 -15.59
N ALA A 595 -14.39 -6.60 -16.66
CA ALA A 595 -13.57 -6.32 -17.82
C ALA A 595 -12.64 -5.12 -17.56
N SER A 596 -11.37 -5.26 -17.93
CA SER A 596 -10.39 -4.18 -17.83
C SER A 596 -10.50 -3.18 -18.97
N ARG A 597 -10.17 -1.92 -18.67
CA ARG A 597 -10.08 -0.76 -19.55
C ARG A 597 -8.64 -0.26 -19.58
N LEU A 598 -8.29 0.49 -20.62
CA LEU A 598 -6.93 0.96 -20.85
C LEU A 598 -6.92 2.47 -21.12
N ILE A 599 -6.03 3.19 -20.43
CA ILE A 599 -5.62 4.55 -20.75
C ILE A 599 -4.20 4.49 -21.28
N GLU A 600 -3.95 5.14 -22.41
CA GLU A 600 -2.66 5.14 -23.10
C GLU A 600 -2.22 6.58 -23.39
N GLN A 601 -0.95 6.89 -23.12
CA GLN A 601 -0.40 8.22 -23.37
C GLN A 601 1.08 8.16 -23.75
N PRO A 602 1.51 8.79 -24.85
CA PRO A 602 2.93 8.90 -25.19
C PRO A 602 3.67 9.81 -24.21
N ILE A 603 4.92 9.43 -23.92
CA ILE A 603 5.90 10.25 -23.20
C ILE A 603 6.66 11.05 -24.26
N ALA A 604 6.11 12.21 -24.63
CA ALA A 604 6.63 13.04 -25.72
C ALA A 604 7.71 14.02 -25.22
N ASP A 605 8.65 14.39 -26.10
CA ASP A 605 9.69 15.39 -25.76
C ASP A 605 9.11 16.75 -25.32
N GLN A 606 7.94 17.13 -25.82
CA GLN A 606 7.27 18.39 -25.50
C GLN A 606 6.82 18.49 -24.03
N GLN A 607 6.76 17.37 -23.31
CA GLN A 607 6.51 17.33 -21.87
C GLN A 607 7.77 17.70 -21.06
N GLY A 608 8.89 17.98 -21.73
CA GLY A 608 10.16 18.41 -21.15
C GLY A 608 10.18 19.87 -20.73
N VAL A 609 10.78 20.13 -19.57
CA VAL A 609 11.17 21.47 -19.13
C VAL A 609 12.69 21.64 -19.22
N GLU A 610 13.14 22.85 -19.53
CA GLU A 610 14.58 23.15 -19.73
C GLU A 610 15.42 22.99 -18.46
N SER A 611 14.83 23.27 -17.30
CA SER A 611 15.48 23.19 -16.00
C SER A 611 14.51 22.70 -14.93
N LEU A 612 15.04 22.10 -13.86
CA LEU A 612 14.23 21.69 -12.73
C LEU A 612 13.47 22.86 -12.10
N THR A 613 14.05 24.06 -12.06
CA THR A 613 13.40 25.26 -11.49
C THR A 613 12.17 25.73 -12.27
N ARG A 614 12.04 25.36 -13.55
CA ARG A 614 10.88 25.65 -14.41
C ARG A 614 9.80 24.58 -14.33
N ALA A 615 10.06 23.45 -13.66
CA ALA A 615 9.05 22.41 -13.44
C ALA A 615 7.92 22.91 -12.51
N PRO A 616 6.71 22.35 -12.65
CA PRO A 616 5.61 22.63 -11.73
C PRO A 616 6.02 22.45 -10.27
N GLN A 617 5.45 23.27 -9.38
CA GLN A 617 5.81 23.28 -7.97
C GLN A 617 5.76 21.89 -7.33
N ASP A 618 4.69 21.14 -7.58
CA ASP A 618 4.50 19.81 -6.99
C ASP A 618 5.46 18.76 -7.54
N VAL A 619 5.88 18.91 -8.81
CA VAL A 619 6.94 18.06 -9.40
C VAL A 619 8.28 18.34 -8.75
N ARG A 620 8.61 19.62 -8.50
CA ARG A 620 9.86 19.98 -7.78
C ARG A 620 9.85 19.46 -6.35
N PHE A 621 8.73 19.59 -5.65
CA PHE A 621 8.58 19.11 -4.28
C PHE A 621 8.70 17.58 -4.20
N SER A 622 8.00 16.84 -5.06
CA SER A 622 8.07 15.37 -5.09
C SER A 622 9.47 14.86 -5.41
N ILE A 623 10.22 15.53 -6.29
CA ILE A 623 11.63 15.22 -6.57
C ILE A 623 12.52 15.45 -5.34
N ALA A 624 12.29 16.51 -4.56
CA ALA A 624 13.01 16.74 -3.31
C ALA A 624 12.74 15.62 -2.29
N VAL A 625 11.48 15.18 -2.19
CA VAL A 625 11.06 14.07 -1.35
C VAL A 625 11.69 12.75 -1.79
N ALA A 626 11.71 12.48 -3.10
CA ALA A 626 12.35 11.29 -3.66
C ALA A 626 13.86 11.25 -3.39
N ALA A 627 14.54 12.40 -3.52
CA ALA A 627 15.96 12.52 -3.16
C ALA A 627 16.18 12.27 -1.66
N PHE A 628 15.35 12.87 -0.80
CA PHE A 628 15.42 12.67 0.65
C PHE A 628 15.29 11.20 1.06
N ALA A 629 14.28 10.51 0.55
CA ALA A 629 14.05 9.10 0.86
C ALA A 629 15.19 8.22 0.35
N GLN A 630 15.74 8.51 -0.84
CA GLN A 630 16.92 7.80 -1.35
C GLN A 630 18.17 8.02 -0.48
N LEU A 631 18.36 9.22 0.07
CA LEU A 631 19.46 9.49 1.03
C LEU A 631 19.28 8.70 2.34
N LEU A 632 18.07 8.68 2.91
CA LEU A 632 17.77 7.90 4.12
C LEU A 632 17.97 6.40 3.88
N LYS A 633 17.54 5.88 2.72
CA LYS A 633 17.75 4.48 2.31
C LYS A 633 19.23 4.17 2.04
N GLY A 634 20.04 5.18 1.72
CA GLY A 634 21.44 5.04 1.34
C GLY A 634 21.62 4.51 -0.09
N ALA A 635 20.77 4.95 -1.02
CA ALA A 635 20.84 4.55 -2.42
C ALA A 635 22.13 5.09 -3.09
N PRO A 636 22.84 4.28 -3.91
CA PRO A 636 24.16 4.65 -4.45
C PRO A 636 24.12 5.63 -5.64
N TYR A 637 22.93 6.09 -6.05
CA TYR A 637 22.71 6.78 -7.32
C TYR A 637 22.71 8.31 -7.24
N LEU A 638 22.83 8.88 -6.04
CA LEU A 638 22.70 10.33 -5.82
C LEU A 638 24.02 11.10 -5.95
N GLY A 639 25.15 10.41 -6.09
CA GLY A 639 26.47 11.05 -6.15
C GLY A 639 26.71 11.95 -4.94
N ASP A 640 27.04 13.21 -5.20
CA ASP A 640 27.31 14.23 -4.17
C ASP A 640 26.04 14.98 -3.70
N TYR A 641 24.85 14.62 -4.20
CA TYR A 641 23.59 15.28 -3.82
C TYR A 641 23.32 15.11 -2.32
N SER A 642 23.09 16.20 -1.61
CA SER A 642 23.11 16.23 -0.15
C SER A 642 21.75 16.59 0.47
N TYR A 643 21.65 16.48 1.80
CA TYR A 643 20.49 16.99 2.53
C TYR A 643 20.30 18.51 2.33
N ASP A 644 21.37 19.28 2.12
CA ASP A 644 21.25 20.73 1.87
C ASP A 644 20.57 21.01 0.53
N ASP A 645 20.86 20.21 -0.50
CA ASP A 645 20.22 20.33 -1.82
C ASP A 645 18.74 19.94 -1.75
N VAL A 646 18.42 18.87 -1.01
CA VAL A 646 17.03 18.48 -0.69
C VAL A 646 16.29 19.64 -0.01
N ILE A 647 16.88 20.21 1.04
CA ILE A 647 16.28 21.29 1.83
C ILE A 647 16.04 22.51 0.95
N ALA A 648 17.01 22.90 0.12
CA ALA A 648 16.90 24.03 -0.79
C ALA A 648 15.79 23.83 -1.83
N LEU A 649 15.75 22.67 -2.49
CA LEU A 649 14.73 22.35 -3.47
C LEU A 649 13.33 22.35 -2.85
N ALA A 650 13.18 21.66 -1.70
CA ALA A 650 11.91 21.57 -0.98
C ALA A 650 11.39 22.93 -0.50
N GLN A 651 12.27 23.79 0.03
CA GLN A 651 11.91 25.16 0.43
C GLN A 651 11.42 25.98 -0.76
N SER A 652 12.11 25.89 -1.90
CA SER A 652 11.73 26.60 -3.12
C SER A 652 10.40 26.12 -3.74
N ALA A 653 9.92 24.94 -3.33
CA ALA A 653 8.75 24.26 -3.86
C ALA A 653 7.67 23.98 -2.80
N LYS A 654 7.80 24.56 -1.60
CA LYS A 654 6.89 24.30 -0.48
C LYS A 654 5.44 24.65 -0.81
N GLY A 655 5.21 25.79 -1.48
CA GLY A 655 3.87 26.25 -1.82
C GLY A 655 2.97 26.52 -0.62
N ASP A 656 1.66 26.53 -0.89
CA ASP A 656 0.60 26.58 0.10
C ASP A 656 0.59 25.29 0.91
N ASP A 657 0.55 25.44 2.23
CA ASP A 657 0.70 24.34 3.17
C ASP A 657 -0.14 24.60 4.43
N PRO A 658 -1.48 24.57 4.33
CA PRO A 658 -2.37 25.00 5.40
C PRO A 658 -2.25 24.13 6.67
N PHE A 659 -1.86 22.86 6.51
CA PHE A 659 -1.68 21.91 7.61
C PHE A 659 -0.21 21.69 7.99
N GLY A 660 0.73 22.34 7.31
CA GLY A 660 2.15 22.32 7.67
C GLY A 660 2.92 21.06 7.27
N TYR A 661 2.37 20.16 6.43
CA TYR A 661 3.02 18.91 6.04
C TYR A 661 4.33 19.15 5.28
N ARG A 662 4.34 20.09 4.34
CA ARG A 662 5.53 20.38 3.52
C ARG A 662 6.58 21.15 4.32
N ALA A 663 6.16 22.01 5.25
CA ALA A 663 7.03 22.69 6.19
C ALA A 663 7.68 21.71 7.19
N GLU A 664 6.91 20.75 7.70
CA GLU A 664 7.40 19.66 8.54
C GLU A 664 8.46 18.84 7.80
N PHE A 665 8.20 18.45 6.55
CA PHE A 665 9.18 17.75 5.72
C PHE A 665 10.53 18.47 5.65
N VAL A 666 10.53 19.79 5.41
CA VAL A 666 11.77 20.58 5.40
C VAL A 666 12.49 20.52 6.76
N ASN A 667 11.76 20.50 7.86
CA ASN A 667 12.34 20.33 9.19
C ASN A 667 12.88 18.91 9.42
N LEU A 668 12.19 17.87 8.95
CA LEU A 668 12.66 16.49 9.01
C LEU A 668 13.96 16.31 8.22
N ALA A 669 14.09 16.94 7.05
CA ALA A 669 15.34 16.94 6.30
C ALA A 669 16.50 17.60 7.05
N ARG A 670 16.23 18.69 7.80
CA ARG A 670 17.22 19.32 8.70
C ARG A 670 17.57 18.42 9.87
N LEU A 671 16.59 17.73 10.46
CA LEU A 671 16.82 16.78 11.55
C LEU A 671 17.69 15.62 11.07
N ALA A 672 17.38 15.02 9.93
CA ALA A 672 18.16 13.92 9.34
C ALA A 672 19.63 14.31 9.12
N LYS A 673 19.90 15.54 8.66
CA LYS A 673 21.27 16.07 8.53
C LYS A 673 22.03 16.08 9.87
N SER A 674 21.34 16.32 10.98
CA SER A 674 21.94 16.41 12.32
C SER A 674 21.82 15.13 13.16
N ALA A 675 21.01 14.17 12.72
CA ALA A 675 20.68 12.98 13.47
C ALA A 675 21.90 12.06 13.57
N ARG A 676 21.98 11.33 14.68
CA ARG A 676 22.99 10.28 14.83
C ARG A 676 22.61 9.07 13.97
N PRO A 677 23.59 8.40 13.32
CA PRO A 677 23.37 7.15 12.63
C PRO A 677 22.72 6.09 13.51
#